data_AF-A0A0Q7HNL5-F1
#
_entry.id   AF-A0A0Q7HNL5-F1
#
_cell.length_a   1.000
_cell.length_b   1.000
_cell.length_c   1.000
_cell.angle_alpha   90.00
_cell.angle_beta   90.00
_cell.angle_gamma   90.00
#
_symmetry.space_group_name_H-M   'P 1'
#
loop_
_entity.id
_entity.type
_entity.pdbx_description
1 polymer ?
#
loop_
_entity_poly.entity_id
_entity_poly.type
_entity_poly.pdbx_seq_one_letter_code
_entity_poly.pdbx_strand_id
1 'polypeptide(L)'
;MTSTSSKPHDLQALDTLTGGAFTAPTSGERAARIRDWLAGNPAPELMQEVFKELSGRDKGAARLLREKLDELKRAKGQEAIAAEWAQKAEALLGQSKLNIADALAWQRDAAKAGAPLSREPLAGLKAKLAERVKGIEDLQHRAQVHREAAVLLAQRFEVLSTKGWQDAQAAEESLRADVTHWQQQAGEITADANWTSLDAKFAPQLESSKSQLLVVSDAFHSALAQAVAAAADAAAPLPPVPVWADELRAARGEVVAPKPAAPARPAAPKVDPAVRAAAQDAVQAALAKLEQETAEGHGKASAGAAAALRAVLKEHGKLVEAPLEARVHAALVAAGELEGWQRWSADKVREDLVAKAEGLLKRPEGQALGGRKMQETLRALRDQWKQADQGGVPNHALWKRFDEACNEAHKVVEAWLEKVRADAAEHRAHRVALIEEVKAWAAEHAGATDLKAHNRALHQFADRWRDGGHVGEKVFAELQSQWNEAFGAARAPFEAAQKASVERRQAMIAEAIELGAQPMLRIDAVKALQQRWQAEAQSVPLDRRHEQKMWDAFRAPIDEAFNRKTAEREKASSAMSEHDRHVLDASKALDAANAGGDVQKIRAAIARLEAAMRGEAPPPAPKAEQAAVASDGPSVGATEIEAPGQAAAEFGESAEQAPSPSDAEASPGTHASQALAASVDLVAPADGADASARADGPAHDAGEAAAVEAPAAAPKPAPKPVVAMRGDDRPSSKKAEAAPAARGAGGRFGDRREGGRPGAGGPGRSSDRGAPRSDARGDRGAPAGRFGDRPPRFEDRGPRLGDAAFRAQREALERADMALRKLAAQAHGEALTQVLGAWEQRDASRLPSIQELGRAVTPAVRSGWSQAIGSAPTAAAPDAAEALLRLEMAAEVPTPAEQLDARRALQLKLLTKRGDPAPDQTWGQDAGKVLAAAHDASSARRLQNALKALLRK
;
A
#
# COMPACT_ATOMS: atom_id res chain seq x y z
N MET A 1 52.57 -53.33 5.62
CA MET A 1 51.76 -54.07 4.63
C MET A 1 50.32 -54.09 5.12
N THR A 2 49.35 -53.97 4.20
CA THR A 2 47.94 -54.42 4.33
C THR A 2 47.27 -54.34 5.71
N SER A 3 46.64 -53.20 6.01
CA SER A 3 45.47 -53.22 6.91
C SER A 3 44.26 -53.72 6.12
N THR A 4 43.87 -54.97 6.33
CA THR A 4 42.64 -55.55 5.76
C THR A 4 41.42 -54.86 6.37
N SER A 5 40.84 -53.91 5.63
CA SER A 5 39.57 -53.28 6.01
C SER A 5 38.44 -54.29 5.92
N SER A 6 37.79 -54.59 7.04
CA SER A 6 36.59 -55.42 7.13
C SER A 6 35.34 -54.65 6.65
N LYS A 7 35.38 -54.11 5.43
CA LYS A 7 34.25 -53.49 4.74
C LYS A 7 33.92 -54.32 3.50
N PRO A 8 32.64 -54.59 3.19
CA PRO A 8 32.25 -55.44 2.05
C PRO A 8 32.61 -54.81 0.70
N HIS A 9 32.73 -53.48 0.63
CA HIS A 9 33.22 -52.75 -0.53
C HIS A 9 34.32 -51.75 -0.12
N ASP A 10 35.41 -51.73 -0.88
CA ASP A 10 36.42 -50.68 -0.81
C ASP A 10 35.97 -49.44 -1.62
N LEU A 11 36.58 -48.29 -1.36
CA LEU A 11 36.23 -47.00 -1.97
C LEU A 11 36.25 -47.02 -3.50
N GLN A 12 37.21 -47.74 -4.11
CA GLN A 12 37.29 -47.89 -5.57
C GLN A 12 36.11 -48.73 -6.13
N ALA A 13 35.62 -49.71 -5.37
CA ALA A 13 34.46 -50.51 -5.77
C ALA A 13 33.18 -49.67 -5.68
N LEU A 14 32.99 -48.91 -4.59
CA LEU A 14 31.85 -47.98 -4.46
C LEU A 14 31.88 -46.88 -5.52
N ASP A 15 33.05 -46.36 -5.88
CA ASP A 15 33.21 -45.39 -6.97
C ASP A 15 32.87 -45.98 -8.34
N THR A 16 33.31 -47.20 -8.63
CA THR A 16 32.93 -47.92 -9.86
C THR A 16 31.42 -48.15 -9.94
N LEU A 17 30.79 -48.60 -8.84
CA LEU A 17 29.35 -48.86 -8.76
C LEU A 17 28.49 -47.59 -8.91
N THR A 18 28.97 -46.46 -8.37
CA THR A 18 28.28 -45.15 -8.46
C THR A 18 28.62 -44.36 -9.73
N GLY A 19 29.38 -44.95 -10.66
CA GLY A 19 29.76 -44.31 -11.91
C GLY A 19 30.70 -43.12 -11.74
N GLY A 20 31.62 -43.17 -10.77
CA GLY A 20 32.62 -42.12 -10.51
C GLY A 20 32.17 -41.03 -9.52
N ALA A 21 31.21 -41.30 -8.64
CA ALA A 21 30.65 -40.27 -7.75
C ALA A 21 31.59 -39.83 -6.61
N PHE A 22 32.68 -40.55 -6.34
CA PHE A 22 33.73 -40.17 -5.39
C PHE A 22 34.94 -39.55 -6.10
N THR A 23 35.18 -39.87 -7.37
CA THR A 23 36.27 -39.29 -8.18
C THR A 23 35.87 -38.05 -9.00
N ALA A 24 34.58 -37.78 -9.19
CA ALA A 24 34.14 -36.62 -9.98
C ALA A 24 34.58 -35.26 -9.36
N PRO A 25 35.08 -34.32 -10.18
CA PRO A 25 35.76 -33.11 -9.70
C PRO A 25 34.82 -32.11 -9.01
N THR A 26 33.59 -31.93 -9.53
CA THR A 26 32.64 -30.94 -8.99
C THR A 26 31.51 -31.58 -8.19
N SER A 27 30.97 -30.85 -7.21
CA SER A 27 29.82 -31.31 -6.40
C SER A 27 28.57 -31.54 -7.26
N GLY A 28 28.38 -30.73 -8.31
CA GLY A 28 27.28 -30.88 -9.27
C GLY A 28 27.37 -32.18 -10.08
N GLU A 29 28.57 -32.55 -10.54
CA GLU A 29 28.80 -33.84 -11.23
C GLU A 29 28.62 -35.02 -10.28
N ARG A 30 29.13 -34.94 -9.04
CA ARG A 30 28.89 -35.98 -8.01
C ARG A 30 27.39 -36.17 -7.76
N ALA A 31 26.63 -35.09 -7.61
CA ALA A 31 25.18 -35.12 -7.44
C ALA A 31 24.41 -35.58 -8.71
N ALA A 32 25.00 -35.47 -9.91
CA ALA A 32 24.45 -36.08 -11.12
C ALA A 32 24.67 -37.60 -11.12
N ARG A 33 25.92 -38.07 -10.94
CA ARG A 33 26.24 -39.51 -10.90
C ARG A 33 25.46 -40.25 -9.81
N ILE A 34 25.27 -39.64 -8.63
CA ILE A 34 24.41 -40.19 -7.57
C ILE A 34 22.94 -40.28 -7.99
N ARG A 35 22.39 -39.33 -8.77
CA ARG A 35 21.01 -39.43 -9.29
C ARG A 35 20.88 -40.53 -10.34
N ASP A 36 21.83 -40.62 -11.26
CA ASP A 36 21.85 -41.63 -12.32
C ASP A 36 21.97 -43.04 -11.71
N TRP A 37 22.82 -43.18 -10.68
CA TRP A 37 22.94 -44.41 -9.90
C TRP A 37 21.67 -44.77 -9.13
N LEU A 38 21.06 -43.79 -8.44
CA LEU A 38 19.80 -43.98 -7.72
C LEU A 38 18.63 -44.37 -8.63
N ALA A 39 18.63 -43.94 -9.89
CA ALA A 39 17.64 -44.35 -10.88
C ALA A 39 17.71 -45.86 -11.21
N GLY A 40 18.85 -46.50 -10.96
CA GLY A 40 19.03 -47.96 -11.05
C GLY A 40 18.43 -48.77 -9.90
N ASN A 41 17.74 -48.13 -8.94
CA ASN A 41 17.19 -48.75 -7.72
C ASN A 41 18.20 -49.66 -6.97
N PRO A 42 19.37 -49.14 -6.55
CA PRO A 42 20.37 -49.91 -5.81
C PRO A 42 19.83 -50.41 -4.47
N ALA A 43 20.45 -51.47 -3.94
CA ALA A 43 20.06 -52.06 -2.65
C ALA A 43 20.18 -51.04 -1.50
N PRO A 44 19.27 -51.06 -0.49
CA PRO A 44 19.28 -50.11 0.62
C PRO A 44 20.54 -50.18 1.48
N GLU A 45 21.15 -51.36 1.60
CA GLU A 45 22.43 -51.57 2.29
C GLU A 45 23.57 -50.83 1.57
N LEU A 46 23.66 -51.02 0.25
CA LEU A 46 24.64 -50.35 -0.61
C LEU A 46 24.44 -48.82 -0.60
N MET A 47 23.21 -48.33 -0.59
CA MET A 47 22.92 -46.89 -0.41
C MET A 47 23.38 -46.35 0.95
N GLN A 48 23.27 -47.13 2.03
CA GLN A 48 23.78 -46.72 3.35
C GLN A 48 25.31 -46.69 3.38
N GLU A 49 25.99 -47.60 2.69
CA GLU A 49 27.45 -47.62 2.59
C GLU A 49 27.97 -46.43 1.78
N VAL A 50 27.41 -46.17 0.60
CA VAL A 50 27.74 -44.98 -0.19
C VAL A 50 27.43 -43.70 0.60
N PHE A 51 26.31 -43.63 1.32
CA PHE A 51 25.99 -42.48 2.18
C PHE A 51 27.01 -42.27 3.30
N LYS A 52 27.45 -43.33 4.00
CA LYS A 52 28.48 -43.24 5.03
C LYS A 52 29.77 -42.64 4.47
N GLU A 53 30.27 -43.15 3.35
CA GLU A 53 31.53 -42.71 2.74
C GLU A 53 31.44 -41.34 2.04
N LEU A 54 30.26 -40.96 1.53
CA LEU A 54 30.05 -39.69 0.82
C LEU A 54 29.72 -38.54 1.78
N SER A 55 29.03 -38.80 2.90
CA SER A 55 28.57 -37.76 3.85
C SER A 55 29.70 -36.92 4.48
N GLY A 56 30.89 -37.50 4.64
CA GLY A 56 32.10 -36.79 5.08
C GLY A 56 32.84 -36.02 3.98
N ARG A 57 32.57 -36.33 2.69
CA ARG A 57 33.24 -35.72 1.52
C ARG A 57 32.40 -34.64 0.86
N ASP A 58 31.12 -34.88 0.66
CA ASP A 58 30.20 -33.97 -0.01
C ASP A 58 28.78 -34.06 0.59
N LYS A 59 28.45 -33.09 1.45
CA LYS A 59 27.15 -33.00 2.11
C LYS A 59 26.00 -32.75 1.12
N GLY A 60 26.27 -32.16 -0.04
CA GLY A 60 25.27 -31.87 -1.08
C GLY A 60 24.86 -33.13 -1.82
N ALA A 61 25.84 -33.90 -2.32
CA ALA A 61 25.57 -35.18 -2.99
C ALA A 61 25.02 -36.24 -2.02
N ALA A 62 25.53 -36.30 -0.77
CA ALA A 62 25.03 -37.23 0.25
C ALA A 62 23.59 -36.93 0.72
N ARG A 63 23.08 -35.72 0.51
CA ARG A 63 21.69 -35.36 0.84
C ARG A 63 20.69 -36.17 0.03
N LEU A 64 20.95 -36.41 -1.25
CA LEU A 64 20.09 -37.18 -2.15
C LEU A 64 19.93 -38.64 -1.68
N LEU A 65 21.02 -39.25 -1.21
CA LEU A 65 21.02 -40.60 -0.64
C LEU A 65 20.24 -40.64 0.68
N ARG A 66 20.38 -39.62 1.53
CA ARG A 66 19.60 -39.50 2.77
C ARG A 66 18.11 -39.39 2.48
N GLU A 67 17.72 -38.50 1.57
CA GLU A 67 16.32 -38.30 1.17
C GLU A 67 15.69 -39.60 0.63
N LYS A 68 16.44 -40.38 -0.17
CA LYS A 68 16.01 -41.71 -0.65
C LYS A 68 15.96 -42.79 0.44
N LEU A 69 16.93 -42.83 1.35
CA LEU A 69 16.92 -43.77 2.48
C LEU A 69 15.76 -43.47 3.46
N ASP A 70 15.48 -42.19 3.72
CA ASP A 70 14.34 -41.76 4.53
C ASP A 70 13.00 -42.01 3.83
N GLU A 71 12.94 -41.90 2.49
CA GLU A 71 11.78 -42.29 1.67
C GLU A 71 11.49 -43.79 1.78
N LEU A 72 12.50 -44.65 1.62
CA LEU A 72 12.38 -46.10 1.79
C LEU A 72 12.00 -46.50 3.23
N LYS A 73 12.54 -45.80 4.23
CA LYS A 73 12.15 -46.00 5.64
C LYS A 73 10.69 -45.62 5.89
N ARG A 74 10.21 -44.51 5.31
CA ARG A 74 8.81 -44.10 5.36
C ARG A 74 7.90 -45.09 4.63
N ALA A 75 8.31 -45.58 3.45
CA ALA A 75 7.55 -46.59 2.70
C ALA A 75 7.37 -47.89 3.49
N LYS A 76 8.45 -48.44 4.08
CA LYS A 76 8.36 -49.63 4.95
C LYS A 76 7.48 -49.42 6.18
N GLY A 77 7.49 -48.22 6.77
CA GLY A 77 6.57 -47.86 7.85
C GLY A 77 5.11 -47.86 7.39
N GLN A 78 4.82 -47.30 6.21
CA GLN A 78 3.48 -47.33 5.62
C GLN A 78 3.03 -48.75 5.24
N GLU A 79 3.94 -49.62 4.80
CA GLU A 79 3.65 -51.03 4.51
C GLU A 79 3.29 -51.82 5.78
N ALA A 80 4.01 -51.62 6.89
CA ALA A 80 3.68 -52.24 8.17
C ALA A 80 2.31 -51.78 8.68
N ILE A 81 2.04 -50.47 8.65
CA ILE A 81 0.72 -49.89 8.97
C ILE A 81 -0.36 -50.46 8.04
N ALA A 82 -0.08 -50.60 6.74
CA ALA A 82 -1.02 -51.17 5.79
C ALA A 82 -1.37 -52.63 6.10
N ALA A 83 -0.38 -53.45 6.49
CA ALA A 83 -0.61 -54.84 6.88
C ALA A 83 -1.49 -54.95 8.14
N GLU A 84 -1.21 -54.15 9.18
CA GLU A 84 -2.04 -54.10 10.39
C GLU A 84 -3.49 -53.70 10.10
N TRP A 85 -3.70 -52.69 9.26
CA TRP A 85 -5.06 -52.23 8.91
C TRP A 85 -5.77 -53.17 7.94
N ALA A 86 -5.04 -53.88 7.07
CA ALA A 86 -5.60 -54.94 6.24
C ALA A 86 -6.14 -56.10 7.10
N GLN A 87 -5.36 -56.57 8.06
CA GLN A 87 -5.79 -57.61 9.01
C GLN A 87 -7.03 -57.20 9.81
N LYS A 88 -7.11 -55.93 10.24
CA LYS A 88 -8.32 -55.38 10.89
C LYS A 88 -9.54 -55.36 9.97
N ALA A 89 -9.35 -55.06 8.67
CA ALA A 89 -10.43 -55.06 7.68
C ALA A 89 -10.96 -56.47 7.41
N GLU A 90 -10.06 -57.43 7.27
CA GLU A 90 -10.38 -58.85 7.08
C GLU A 90 -11.10 -59.43 8.31
N ALA A 91 -10.67 -59.05 9.52
CA ALA A 91 -11.36 -59.42 10.75
C ALA A 91 -12.79 -58.86 10.82
N LEU A 92 -13.04 -57.63 10.37
CA LEU A 92 -14.39 -57.06 10.25
C LEU A 92 -15.22 -57.77 9.18
N LEU A 93 -14.66 -58.02 7.99
CA LEU A 93 -15.34 -58.74 6.91
C LEU A 93 -15.66 -60.20 7.27
N GLY A 94 -14.86 -60.82 8.15
CA GLY A 94 -15.11 -62.18 8.67
C GLY A 94 -16.22 -62.27 9.72
N GLN A 95 -16.75 -61.15 10.23
CA GLN A 95 -17.84 -61.18 11.20
C GLN A 95 -19.16 -61.62 10.57
N SER A 96 -19.92 -62.47 11.27
CA SER A 96 -21.29 -62.83 10.90
C SER A 96 -22.24 -61.64 11.02
N LYS A 97 -22.09 -60.87 12.10
CA LYS A 97 -22.77 -59.59 12.32
C LYS A 97 -21.79 -58.44 12.15
N LEU A 98 -21.89 -57.68 11.06
CA LEU A 98 -21.07 -56.50 10.84
C LEU A 98 -21.74 -55.27 11.47
N ASN A 99 -21.06 -54.60 12.39
CA ASN A 99 -21.49 -53.29 12.88
C ASN A 99 -21.07 -52.21 11.86
N ILE A 100 -22.06 -51.49 11.30
CA ILE A 100 -21.83 -50.42 10.32
C ILE A 100 -20.91 -49.32 10.88
N ALA A 101 -21.07 -49.00 12.17
CA ALA A 101 -20.24 -47.98 12.82
C ALA A 101 -18.75 -48.36 12.84
N ASP A 102 -18.43 -49.63 13.11
CA ASP A 102 -17.06 -50.13 13.16
C ASP A 102 -16.43 -50.22 11.76
N ALA A 103 -17.24 -50.57 10.74
CA ALA A 103 -16.81 -50.56 9.34
C ALA A 103 -16.48 -49.15 8.81
N LEU A 104 -17.26 -48.14 9.20
CA LEU A 104 -17.00 -46.74 8.87
C LEU A 104 -15.84 -46.17 9.70
N ALA A 105 -15.75 -46.51 10.99
CA ALA A 105 -14.64 -46.14 11.85
C ALA A 105 -13.30 -46.68 11.33
N TRP A 106 -13.25 -47.93 10.84
CA TRP A 106 -12.05 -48.51 10.23
C TRP A 106 -11.47 -47.62 9.11
N GLN A 107 -12.30 -47.06 8.22
CA GLN A 107 -11.81 -46.19 7.15
C GLN A 107 -11.19 -44.89 7.69
N ARG A 108 -11.87 -44.25 8.66
CA ARG A 108 -11.42 -43.00 9.29
C ARG A 108 -10.13 -43.22 10.10
N ASP A 109 -10.09 -44.29 10.88
CA ASP A 109 -9.03 -44.54 11.84
C ASP A 109 -7.78 -45.09 11.14
N ALA A 110 -7.92 -45.84 10.05
CA ALA A 110 -6.83 -46.16 9.12
C ALA A 110 -6.25 -44.90 8.45
N ALA A 111 -7.10 -43.97 7.99
CA ALA A 111 -6.64 -42.69 7.44
C ALA A 111 -5.89 -41.86 8.49
N LYS A 112 -6.41 -41.78 9.72
CA LYS A 112 -5.76 -41.08 10.86
C LYS A 112 -4.41 -41.70 11.25
N ALA A 113 -4.27 -43.03 11.11
CA ALA A 113 -3.01 -43.74 11.32
C ALA A 113 -2.01 -43.59 10.15
N GLY A 114 -2.35 -42.88 9.07
CA GLY A 114 -1.49 -42.70 7.90
C GLY A 114 -1.40 -43.92 6.98
N ALA A 115 -2.39 -44.84 7.05
CA ALA A 115 -2.44 -46.00 6.18
C ALA A 115 -2.73 -45.60 4.72
N PRO A 116 -2.01 -46.15 3.73
CA PRO A 116 -2.19 -45.81 2.32
C PRO A 116 -3.44 -46.48 1.72
N LEU A 117 -4.64 -46.00 2.08
CA LEU A 117 -5.95 -46.53 1.66
C LEU A 117 -6.20 -46.60 0.14
N SER A 118 -5.36 -45.96 -0.68
CA SER A 118 -5.40 -46.01 -2.15
C SER A 118 -4.47 -47.06 -2.77
N ARG A 119 -3.70 -47.80 -1.96
CA ARG A 119 -2.84 -48.90 -2.40
C ARG A 119 -3.44 -50.24 -2.01
N GLU A 120 -3.14 -51.27 -2.79
CA GLU A 120 -3.49 -52.64 -2.40
C GLU A 120 -2.65 -53.11 -1.20
N PRO A 121 -3.19 -53.96 -0.31
CA PRO A 121 -4.54 -54.57 -0.36
C PRO A 121 -5.67 -53.69 0.22
N LEU A 122 -5.35 -52.52 0.77
CA LEU A 122 -6.33 -51.68 1.49
C LEU A 122 -7.43 -51.13 0.58
N ALA A 123 -7.10 -50.80 -0.68
CA ALA A 123 -8.07 -50.30 -1.64
C ALA A 123 -9.19 -51.34 -1.93
N GLY A 124 -8.82 -52.59 -2.23
CA GLY A 124 -9.77 -53.68 -2.40
C GLY A 124 -10.57 -54.01 -1.13
N LEU A 125 -9.94 -53.97 0.05
CA LEU A 125 -10.62 -54.19 1.33
C LEU A 125 -11.62 -53.08 1.67
N LYS A 126 -11.28 -51.83 1.38
CA LYS A 126 -12.19 -50.68 1.52
C LYS A 126 -13.42 -50.83 0.63
N ALA A 127 -13.24 -51.25 -0.63
CA ALA A 127 -14.35 -51.48 -1.55
C ALA A 127 -15.31 -52.57 -1.03
N LYS A 128 -14.77 -53.73 -0.59
CA LYS A 128 -15.58 -54.82 -0.02
C LYS A 128 -16.35 -54.41 1.24
N LEU A 129 -15.74 -53.64 2.13
CA LEU A 129 -16.43 -53.10 3.31
C LEU A 129 -17.55 -52.12 2.92
N ALA A 130 -17.31 -51.25 1.93
CA ALA A 130 -18.33 -50.32 1.44
C ALA A 130 -19.51 -51.03 0.76
N GLU A 131 -19.25 -52.05 -0.06
CA GLU A 131 -20.32 -52.87 -0.67
C GLU A 131 -21.15 -53.61 0.40
N ARG A 132 -20.52 -54.17 1.43
CA ARG A 132 -21.25 -54.85 2.51
C ARG A 132 -22.07 -53.90 3.37
N VAL A 133 -21.53 -52.72 3.70
CA VAL A 133 -22.30 -51.66 4.40
C VAL A 133 -23.51 -51.25 3.56
N LYS A 134 -23.30 -50.95 2.26
CA LYS A 134 -24.40 -50.60 1.35
C LYS A 134 -25.45 -51.71 1.27
N GLY A 135 -25.05 -52.98 1.20
CA GLY A 135 -25.99 -54.11 1.20
C GLY A 135 -26.85 -54.20 2.46
N ILE A 136 -26.29 -53.87 3.63
CA ILE A 136 -27.04 -53.78 4.90
C ILE A 136 -27.99 -52.57 4.86
N GLU A 137 -27.55 -51.41 4.39
CA GLU A 137 -28.39 -50.21 4.25
C GLU A 137 -29.56 -50.44 3.28
N ASP A 138 -29.30 -51.01 2.10
CA ASP A 138 -30.33 -51.34 1.09
C ASP A 138 -31.32 -52.39 1.65
N LEU A 139 -30.87 -53.36 2.44
CA LEU A 139 -31.74 -54.31 3.15
C LEU A 139 -32.59 -53.63 4.24
N GLN A 140 -32.03 -52.67 4.98
CA GLN A 140 -32.77 -51.89 5.97
C GLN A 140 -33.91 -51.09 5.32
N HIS A 141 -33.63 -50.40 4.21
CA HIS A 141 -34.64 -49.64 3.47
C HIS A 141 -35.72 -50.57 2.91
N ARG A 142 -35.36 -51.73 2.34
CA ARG A 142 -36.33 -52.76 1.94
C ARG A 142 -37.22 -53.17 3.12
N ALA A 143 -36.64 -53.57 4.26
CA ALA A 143 -37.41 -54.01 5.42
C ALA A 143 -38.41 -52.94 5.92
N GLN A 144 -38.03 -51.66 5.90
CA GLN A 144 -38.93 -50.56 6.24
C GLN A 144 -40.05 -50.37 5.21
N VAL A 145 -39.73 -50.32 3.91
CA VAL A 145 -40.73 -50.17 2.84
C VAL A 145 -41.73 -51.33 2.86
N HIS A 146 -41.28 -52.57 3.14
CA HIS A 146 -42.18 -53.71 3.26
C HIS A 146 -43.11 -53.62 4.48
N ARG A 147 -42.63 -53.10 5.62
CA ARG A 147 -43.50 -52.79 6.76
C ARG A 147 -44.56 -51.73 6.41
N GLU A 148 -44.19 -50.69 5.66
CA GLU A 148 -45.13 -49.64 5.21
C GLU A 148 -46.16 -50.20 4.21
N ALA A 149 -45.73 -51.05 3.27
CA ALA A 149 -46.63 -51.76 2.35
C ALA A 149 -47.66 -52.64 3.07
N ALA A 150 -47.30 -53.26 4.21
CA ALA A 150 -48.24 -54.02 5.03
C ALA A 150 -49.36 -53.15 5.59
N VAL A 151 -49.02 -51.93 6.04
CA VAL A 151 -50.00 -50.96 6.55
C VAL A 151 -50.93 -50.48 5.42
N LEU A 152 -50.40 -50.21 4.23
CA LEU A 152 -51.21 -49.82 3.07
C LEU A 152 -52.16 -50.95 2.62
N LEU A 153 -51.73 -52.21 2.68
CA LEU A 153 -52.61 -53.36 2.41
C LEU A 153 -53.70 -53.49 3.47
N ALA A 154 -53.38 -53.33 4.76
CA ALA A 154 -54.37 -53.32 5.84
C ALA A 154 -55.41 -52.19 5.66
N GLN A 155 -54.97 -50.98 5.32
CA GLN A 155 -55.86 -49.85 5.01
C GLN A 155 -56.74 -50.13 3.79
N ARG A 156 -56.25 -50.85 2.77
CA ARG A 156 -57.06 -51.25 1.61
C ARG A 156 -58.18 -52.22 2.00
N PHE A 157 -57.94 -53.15 2.93
CA PHE A 157 -58.98 -54.00 3.51
C PHE A 157 -60.00 -53.19 4.32
N GLU A 158 -59.56 -52.25 5.16
CA GLU A 158 -60.45 -51.35 5.91
C GLU A 158 -61.34 -50.53 4.96
N VAL A 159 -60.77 -49.88 3.95
CA VAL A 159 -61.52 -49.09 2.96
C VAL A 159 -62.55 -49.95 2.23
N LEU A 160 -62.21 -51.18 1.82
CA LEU A 160 -63.17 -52.08 1.17
C LEU A 160 -64.26 -52.58 2.11
N SER A 161 -64.01 -52.68 3.42
CA SER A 161 -65.06 -53.00 4.41
C SER A 161 -66.09 -51.88 4.60
N THR A 162 -65.79 -50.65 4.14
CA THR A 162 -66.75 -49.53 4.13
C THR A 162 -67.56 -49.41 2.82
N LYS A 163 -67.18 -50.16 1.78
CA LYS A 163 -67.93 -50.27 0.52
C LYS A 163 -68.89 -51.45 0.53
N GLY A 164 -69.74 -51.56 -0.48
CA GLY A 164 -70.65 -52.69 -0.63
C GLY A 164 -69.91 -54.01 -0.83
N TRP A 165 -70.54 -55.12 -0.43
CA TRP A 165 -69.87 -56.43 -0.41
C TRP A 165 -69.48 -56.93 -1.81
N GLN A 166 -70.14 -56.43 -2.86
CA GLN A 166 -69.87 -56.75 -4.26
C GLN A 166 -68.56 -56.11 -4.75
N ASP A 167 -68.25 -54.89 -4.33
CA ASP A 167 -66.96 -54.23 -4.61
C ASP A 167 -65.80 -54.97 -3.92
N ALA A 168 -66.05 -55.44 -2.69
CA ALA A 168 -65.10 -56.27 -1.93
C ALA A 168 -64.87 -57.63 -2.61
N GLN A 169 -65.93 -58.26 -3.14
CA GLN A 169 -65.84 -59.50 -3.91
C GLN A 169 -65.05 -59.33 -5.21
N ALA A 170 -65.30 -58.25 -5.96
CA ALA A 170 -64.58 -57.96 -7.21
C ALA A 170 -63.07 -57.72 -6.99
N ALA A 171 -62.67 -57.24 -5.80
CA ALA A 171 -61.27 -57.01 -5.45
C ALA A 171 -60.55 -58.22 -4.83
N GLU A 172 -61.28 -59.26 -4.41
CA GLU A 172 -60.79 -60.34 -3.54
C GLU A 172 -59.54 -61.06 -4.07
N GLU A 173 -59.58 -61.48 -5.34
CA GLU A 173 -58.51 -62.27 -5.97
C GLU A 173 -57.21 -61.46 -6.06
N SER A 174 -57.31 -60.17 -6.41
CA SER A 174 -56.15 -59.27 -6.45
C SER A 174 -55.53 -59.08 -5.06
N LEU A 175 -56.34 -58.91 -4.01
CA LEU A 175 -55.86 -58.74 -2.64
C LEU A 175 -55.16 -59.98 -2.11
N ARG A 176 -55.70 -61.17 -2.42
CA ARG A 176 -55.09 -62.45 -2.04
C ARG A 176 -53.75 -62.65 -2.74
N ALA A 177 -53.63 -62.24 -4.00
CA ALA A 177 -52.36 -62.23 -4.72
C ALA A 177 -51.36 -61.23 -4.10
N ASP A 178 -51.78 -60.00 -3.83
CA ASP A 178 -50.94 -58.95 -3.23
C ASP A 178 -50.40 -59.35 -1.85
N VAL A 179 -51.25 -59.92 -0.98
CA VAL A 179 -50.85 -60.44 0.34
C VAL A 179 -49.90 -61.64 0.22
N THR A 180 -50.07 -62.50 -0.78
CA THR A 180 -49.15 -63.64 -1.03
C THR A 180 -47.79 -63.14 -1.52
N HIS A 181 -47.77 -62.18 -2.44
CA HIS A 181 -46.53 -61.55 -2.94
C HIS A 181 -45.76 -60.85 -1.81
N TRP A 182 -46.48 -60.09 -0.97
CA TRP A 182 -45.89 -59.43 0.20
C TRP A 182 -45.25 -60.44 1.18
N GLN A 183 -45.92 -61.57 1.45
CA GLN A 183 -45.37 -62.64 2.29
C GLN A 183 -44.08 -63.25 1.71
N GLN A 184 -44.04 -63.49 0.40
CA GLN A 184 -42.85 -64.02 -0.26
C GLN A 184 -41.67 -63.04 -0.09
N GLN A 185 -41.89 -61.75 -0.34
CA GLN A 185 -40.85 -60.73 -0.22
C GLN A 185 -40.37 -60.56 1.23
N ALA A 186 -41.26 -60.66 2.22
CA ALA A 186 -40.86 -60.71 3.64
C ALA A 186 -39.96 -61.93 3.95
N GLY A 187 -40.22 -63.07 3.30
CA GLY A 187 -39.34 -64.25 3.33
C GLY A 187 -37.96 -63.99 2.71
N GLU A 188 -37.92 -63.37 1.53
CA GLU A 188 -36.67 -63.03 0.83
C GLU A 188 -35.78 -62.06 1.64
N ILE A 189 -36.37 -61.07 2.31
CA ILE A 189 -35.67 -60.12 3.19
C ILE A 189 -35.07 -60.81 4.42
N THR A 190 -35.83 -61.73 5.04
CA THR A 190 -35.38 -62.48 6.23
C THR A 190 -34.36 -63.56 5.92
N ALA A 191 -34.27 -64.00 4.65
CA ALA A 191 -33.28 -64.94 4.15
C ALA A 191 -31.95 -64.29 3.67
N ASP A 192 -31.87 -62.96 3.58
CA ASP A 192 -30.67 -62.24 3.16
C ASP A 192 -29.51 -62.49 4.15
N ALA A 193 -28.31 -62.78 3.64
CA ALA A 193 -27.14 -63.06 4.49
C ALA A 193 -26.79 -61.90 5.45
N ASN A 194 -27.14 -60.66 5.07
CA ASN A 194 -26.91 -59.48 5.88
C ASN A 194 -27.97 -59.25 6.97
N TRP A 195 -29.08 -60.02 6.98
CA TRP A 195 -30.19 -59.86 7.93
C TRP A 195 -29.74 -59.87 9.39
N THR A 196 -28.75 -60.69 9.73
CA THR A 196 -28.21 -60.77 11.10
C THR A 196 -27.38 -59.55 11.55
N SER A 197 -26.97 -58.70 10.59
CA SER A 197 -26.21 -57.45 10.82
C SER A 197 -27.11 -56.21 10.98
N LEU A 198 -28.43 -56.34 10.75
CA LEU A 198 -29.39 -55.26 10.99
C LEU A 198 -29.65 -55.06 12.50
N ASP A 199 -30.18 -53.88 12.83
CA ASP A 199 -30.70 -53.56 14.16
C ASP A 199 -31.77 -54.58 14.58
N ALA A 200 -31.62 -55.14 15.78
CA ALA A 200 -32.48 -56.17 16.34
C ALA A 200 -33.97 -55.77 16.43
N LYS A 201 -34.32 -54.48 16.31
CA LYS A 201 -35.71 -54.01 16.25
C LYS A 201 -36.44 -54.40 14.96
N PHE A 202 -35.73 -54.58 13.83
CA PHE A 202 -36.40 -54.78 12.53
C PHE A 202 -37.07 -56.17 12.44
N ALA A 203 -36.49 -57.20 13.03
CA ALA A 203 -37.07 -58.55 13.05
C ALA A 203 -38.44 -58.63 13.74
N PRO A 204 -38.62 -58.19 15.01
CA PRO A 204 -39.93 -58.20 15.66
C PRO A 204 -40.91 -57.18 15.02
N GLN A 205 -40.43 -56.09 14.41
CA GLN A 205 -41.29 -55.15 13.69
C GLN A 205 -41.86 -55.75 12.40
N LEU A 206 -41.04 -56.47 11.63
CA LEU A 206 -41.47 -57.13 10.41
C LEU A 206 -42.44 -58.29 10.74
N GLU A 207 -42.10 -59.14 11.71
CA GLU A 207 -42.98 -60.24 12.13
C GLU A 207 -44.30 -59.74 12.73
N SER A 208 -44.28 -58.64 13.52
CA SER A 208 -45.52 -58.01 14.00
C SER A 208 -46.38 -57.46 12.86
N SER A 209 -45.78 -56.86 11.82
CA SER A 209 -46.54 -56.37 10.65
C SER A 209 -47.14 -57.52 9.83
N LYS A 210 -46.39 -58.63 9.70
CA LYS A 210 -46.88 -59.87 9.09
C LYS A 210 -48.05 -60.45 9.86
N SER A 211 -47.93 -60.63 11.18
CA SER A 211 -49.03 -61.19 11.99
C SER A 211 -50.29 -60.31 11.95
N GLN A 212 -50.12 -58.99 11.94
CA GLN A 212 -51.25 -58.05 11.86
C GLN A 212 -51.93 -58.11 10.48
N LEU A 213 -51.16 -58.07 9.39
CA LEU A 213 -51.70 -58.15 8.03
C LEU A 213 -52.44 -59.47 7.77
N LEU A 214 -51.89 -60.59 8.24
CA LEU A 214 -52.54 -61.91 8.09
C LEU A 214 -53.85 -61.98 8.86
N VAL A 215 -53.89 -61.53 10.13
CA VAL A 215 -55.14 -61.51 10.92
C VAL A 215 -56.21 -60.64 10.27
N VAL A 216 -55.86 -59.48 9.73
CA VAL A 216 -56.80 -58.60 9.01
C VAL A 216 -57.27 -59.23 7.70
N SER A 217 -56.35 -59.83 6.93
CA SER A 217 -56.67 -60.49 5.66
C SER A 217 -57.58 -61.72 5.86
N ASP A 218 -57.27 -62.59 6.81
CA ASP A 218 -58.08 -63.78 7.14
C ASP A 218 -59.48 -63.39 7.62
N ALA A 219 -59.58 -62.38 8.51
CA ALA A 219 -60.86 -61.87 8.98
C ALA A 219 -61.70 -61.26 7.85
N PHE A 220 -61.07 -60.49 6.95
CA PHE A 220 -61.73 -59.89 5.78
C PHE A 220 -62.24 -60.96 4.82
N HIS A 221 -61.39 -61.93 4.42
CA HIS A 221 -61.79 -63.01 3.51
C HIS A 221 -62.86 -63.92 4.12
N SER A 222 -62.80 -64.20 5.43
CA SER A 222 -63.82 -64.98 6.13
C SER A 222 -65.17 -64.24 6.18
N ALA A 223 -65.18 -62.94 6.49
CA ALA A 223 -66.39 -62.12 6.50
C ALA A 223 -67.00 -61.97 5.09
N LEU A 224 -66.16 -61.86 4.06
CA LEU A 224 -66.58 -61.77 2.66
C LEU A 224 -67.19 -63.09 2.16
N ALA A 225 -66.56 -64.23 2.47
CA ALA A 225 -67.11 -65.55 2.16
C ALA A 225 -68.49 -65.76 2.84
N GLN A 226 -68.65 -65.28 4.08
CA GLN A 226 -69.93 -65.29 4.78
C GLN A 226 -70.96 -64.36 4.10
N ALA A 227 -70.56 -63.18 3.62
CA ALA A 227 -71.44 -62.28 2.87
C ALA A 227 -71.93 -62.90 1.55
N VAL A 228 -71.04 -63.56 0.80
CA VAL A 228 -71.38 -64.28 -0.44
C VAL A 228 -72.33 -65.44 -0.17
N ALA A 229 -72.12 -66.22 0.89
CA ALA A 229 -73.05 -67.28 1.31
C ALA A 229 -74.41 -66.71 1.72
N ALA A 230 -74.44 -65.60 2.46
CA ALA A 230 -75.65 -64.91 2.90
C ALA A 230 -76.41 -64.20 1.75
N ALA A 231 -75.76 -63.94 0.62
CA ALA A 231 -76.38 -63.47 -0.61
C ALA A 231 -77.04 -64.62 -1.40
N ALA A 232 -76.46 -65.83 -1.36
CA ALA A 232 -76.98 -67.01 -2.05
C ALA A 232 -78.11 -67.71 -1.27
N ASP A 233 -78.07 -67.69 0.07
CA ASP A 233 -79.08 -68.26 0.95
C ASP A 233 -79.57 -67.24 1.98
N ALA A 234 -80.88 -66.99 1.99
CA ALA A 234 -81.53 -66.08 2.94
C ALA A 234 -81.54 -66.64 4.39
N ALA A 235 -81.37 -67.95 4.59
CA ALA A 235 -81.28 -68.55 5.92
C ALA A 235 -79.87 -68.47 6.53
N ALA A 236 -78.84 -68.17 5.73
CA ALA A 236 -77.46 -68.09 6.21
C ALA A 236 -77.20 -66.84 7.07
N PRO A 237 -76.30 -66.92 8.08
CA PRO A 237 -76.05 -65.84 9.03
C PRO A 237 -75.36 -64.63 8.39
N LEU A 238 -75.82 -63.42 8.71
CA LEU A 238 -75.26 -62.17 8.20
C LEU A 238 -73.79 -61.97 8.62
N PRO A 239 -72.94 -61.36 7.76
CA PRO A 239 -71.53 -61.12 8.04
C PRO A 239 -71.32 -60.12 9.19
N PRO A 240 -70.15 -60.11 9.86
CA PRO A 240 -69.86 -59.20 10.97
C PRO A 240 -69.63 -57.74 10.55
N VAL A 241 -69.46 -57.47 9.25
CA VAL A 241 -69.26 -56.12 8.70
C VAL A 241 -70.63 -55.43 8.55
N PRO A 242 -70.90 -54.31 9.25
CA PRO A 242 -72.24 -53.71 9.29
C PRO A 242 -72.80 -53.31 7.93
N VAL A 243 -72.00 -52.66 7.09
CA VAL A 243 -72.41 -52.20 5.74
C VAL A 243 -72.91 -53.36 4.89
N TRP A 244 -72.16 -54.47 4.87
CA TRP A 244 -72.51 -55.67 4.12
C TRP A 244 -73.75 -56.37 4.70
N ALA A 245 -73.87 -56.41 6.03
CA ALA A 245 -75.04 -56.97 6.71
C ALA A 245 -76.31 -56.16 6.44
N ASP A 246 -76.22 -54.84 6.31
CA ASP A 246 -77.34 -53.94 6.03
C ASP A 246 -77.77 -54.02 4.56
N GLU A 247 -76.83 -54.10 3.62
CA GLU A 247 -77.11 -54.37 2.19
C GLU A 247 -77.83 -55.71 1.98
N LEU A 248 -77.34 -56.77 2.63
CA LEU A 248 -77.96 -58.10 2.55
C LEU A 248 -79.33 -58.13 3.21
N ARG A 249 -79.55 -57.38 4.29
CA ARG A 249 -80.87 -57.24 4.92
C ARG A 249 -81.87 -56.53 4.01
N ALA A 250 -81.44 -55.46 3.35
CA ALA A 250 -82.25 -54.77 2.33
C ALA A 250 -82.59 -55.70 1.15
N ALA A 251 -81.62 -56.49 0.67
CA ALA A 251 -81.83 -57.47 -0.41
C ALA A 251 -82.81 -58.61 -0.03
N ARG A 252 -82.86 -59.00 1.25
CA ARG A 252 -83.83 -59.96 1.80
C ARG A 252 -85.24 -59.38 1.99
N GLY A 253 -85.44 -58.08 1.78
CA GLY A 253 -86.71 -57.40 2.03
C GLY A 253 -87.03 -57.17 3.50
N GLU A 254 -86.06 -57.36 4.40
CA GLU A 254 -86.21 -57.11 5.83
C GLU A 254 -86.13 -55.59 6.10
N VAL A 255 -87.26 -54.99 6.50
CA VAL A 255 -87.32 -53.57 6.85
C VAL A 255 -86.43 -53.29 8.06
N VAL A 256 -85.48 -52.37 7.91
CA VAL A 256 -84.55 -51.96 9.00
C VAL A 256 -85.31 -51.17 10.06
N ALA A 257 -85.91 -51.89 11.01
CA ALA A 257 -86.37 -51.32 12.27
C ALA A 257 -85.16 -50.99 13.18
N PRO A 258 -85.21 -49.94 14.01
CA PRO A 258 -84.20 -49.72 15.02
C PRO A 258 -84.16 -50.89 16.00
N LYS A 259 -83.01 -51.58 16.02
CA LYS A 259 -82.57 -52.63 16.96
C LYS A 259 -83.59 -53.05 18.04
N PRO A 260 -84.29 -54.19 17.86
CA PRO A 260 -85.01 -54.83 18.95
C PRO A 260 -84.06 -55.15 20.12
N ALA A 261 -84.51 -54.91 21.35
CA ALA A 261 -83.74 -55.25 22.53
C ALA A 261 -83.50 -56.76 22.62
N ALA A 262 -82.27 -57.16 23.00
CA ALA A 262 -81.97 -58.56 23.31
C ALA A 262 -82.84 -59.04 24.49
N PRO A 263 -83.25 -60.33 24.52
CA PRO A 263 -84.17 -60.84 25.52
C PRO A 263 -83.63 -60.71 26.95
N ALA A 264 -84.53 -60.44 27.89
CA ALA A 264 -84.20 -60.15 29.28
C ALA A 264 -83.43 -61.30 29.95
N ARG A 265 -82.22 -60.99 30.43
CA ARG A 265 -81.52 -61.80 31.43
C ARG A 265 -82.15 -61.56 32.81
N PRO A 266 -82.14 -62.57 33.72
CA PRO A 266 -82.82 -62.48 35.01
C PRO A 266 -82.29 -61.32 35.86
N ALA A 267 -83.18 -60.77 36.70
CA ALA A 267 -82.91 -59.55 37.46
C ALA A 267 -81.69 -59.69 38.40
N ALA A 268 -80.66 -58.90 38.12
CA ALA A 268 -79.62 -58.57 39.10
C ALA A 268 -80.23 -57.77 40.28
N PRO A 269 -79.65 -57.84 41.49
CA PRO A 269 -80.25 -57.25 42.69
C PRO A 269 -80.41 -55.74 42.58
N LYS A 270 -81.50 -55.22 43.18
CA LYS A 270 -81.78 -53.78 43.25
C LYS A 270 -80.70 -53.07 44.08
N VAL A 271 -79.74 -52.43 43.41
CA VAL A 271 -78.86 -51.45 44.05
C VAL A 271 -79.68 -50.22 44.43
N ASP A 272 -79.51 -49.76 45.67
CA ASP A 272 -80.23 -48.64 46.28
C ASP A 272 -80.12 -47.36 45.43
N PRO A 273 -81.24 -46.67 45.06
CA PRO A 273 -81.18 -45.47 44.21
C PRO A 273 -80.31 -44.36 44.78
N ALA A 274 -80.22 -44.21 46.11
CA ALA A 274 -79.35 -43.20 46.73
C ALA A 274 -77.85 -43.46 46.45
N VAL A 275 -77.44 -44.74 46.42
CA VAL A 275 -76.05 -45.13 46.11
C VAL A 275 -75.73 -44.92 44.63
N ARG A 276 -76.73 -45.07 43.73
CA ARG A 276 -76.58 -44.74 42.31
C ARG A 276 -76.48 -43.23 42.06
N ALA A 277 -77.29 -42.42 42.75
CA ALA A 277 -77.19 -40.95 42.65
C ALA A 277 -75.81 -40.45 43.10
N ALA A 278 -75.33 -40.87 44.28
CA ALA A 278 -74.01 -40.49 44.79
C ALA A 278 -72.85 -40.94 43.86
N ALA A 279 -72.98 -42.10 43.22
CA ALA A 279 -72.02 -42.59 42.22
C ALA A 279 -72.02 -41.73 40.94
N GLN A 280 -73.18 -41.24 40.50
CA GLN A 280 -73.31 -40.34 39.36
C GLN A 280 -72.72 -38.95 39.67
N ASP A 281 -73.04 -38.38 40.83
CA ASP A 281 -72.52 -37.07 41.26
C ASP A 281 -70.99 -37.07 41.38
N ALA A 282 -70.41 -38.12 41.95
CA ALA A 282 -68.96 -38.27 42.07
C ALA A 282 -68.26 -38.34 40.69
N VAL A 283 -68.83 -39.09 39.73
CA VAL A 283 -68.31 -39.18 38.36
C VAL A 283 -68.50 -37.87 37.60
N GLN A 284 -69.63 -37.17 37.77
CA GLN A 284 -69.87 -35.85 37.16
C GLN A 284 -68.90 -34.78 37.67
N ALA A 285 -68.63 -34.75 38.98
CA ALA A 285 -67.69 -33.80 39.57
C ALA A 285 -66.24 -34.03 39.07
N ALA A 286 -65.81 -35.29 38.98
CA ALA A 286 -64.50 -35.65 38.43
C ALA A 286 -64.41 -35.38 36.91
N LEU A 287 -65.51 -35.59 36.17
CA LEU A 287 -65.61 -35.29 34.74
C LEU A 287 -65.54 -33.79 34.47
N ALA A 288 -66.32 -32.97 35.17
CA ALA A 288 -66.33 -31.51 35.00
C ALA A 288 -64.94 -30.90 35.24
N LYS A 289 -64.20 -31.42 36.24
CA LYS A 289 -62.82 -31.01 36.50
C LYS A 289 -61.88 -31.41 35.35
N LEU A 290 -62.05 -32.58 34.75
CA LEU A 290 -61.25 -32.97 33.58
C LEU A 290 -61.59 -32.10 32.37
N GLU A 291 -62.89 -31.91 32.08
CA GLU A 291 -63.37 -31.06 30.98
C GLU A 291 -62.79 -29.64 31.10
N GLN A 292 -62.79 -29.05 32.31
CA GLN A 292 -62.17 -27.74 32.58
C GLN A 292 -60.67 -27.72 32.28
N GLU A 293 -59.87 -28.61 32.87
CA GLU A 293 -58.41 -28.64 32.68
C GLU A 293 -58.01 -28.96 31.23
N THR A 294 -58.84 -29.68 30.48
CA THR A 294 -58.65 -29.87 29.03
C THR A 294 -59.03 -28.63 28.20
N ALA A 295 -60.07 -27.89 28.60
CA ALA A 295 -60.50 -26.66 27.92
C ALA A 295 -59.52 -25.50 28.16
N GLU A 296 -58.92 -25.43 29.34
CA GLU A 296 -57.85 -24.47 29.69
C GLU A 296 -56.47 -24.87 29.10
N GLY A 297 -56.37 -26.07 28.50
CA GLY A 297 -55.15 -26.54 27.83
C GLY A 297 -54.02 -26.99 28.76
N HIS A 298 -54.30 -27.16 30.06
CA HIS A 298 -53.33 -27.48 31.10
C HIS A 298 -52.88 -28.95 31.06
N GLY A 299 -52.07 -29.34 30.06
CA GLY A 299 -51.69 -30.74 29.80
C GLY A 299 -51.15 -31.56 30.99
N LYS A 300 -50.52 -30.91 31.97
CA LYS A 300 -50.03 -31.57 33.20
C LYS A 300 -51.14 -31.76 34.26
N ALA A 301 -52.07 -30.81 34.35
CA ALA A 301 -53.20 -30.88 35.26
C ALA A 301 -54.32 -31.79 34.71
N SER A 302 -54.57 -31.77 33.39
CA SER A 302 -55.51 -32.67 32.73
C SER A 302 -55.10 -34.14 32.83
N ALA A 303 -53.80 -34.46 32.76
CA ALA A 303 -53.30 -35.82 33.02
C ALA A 303 -53.60 -36.28 34.47
N GLY A 304 -53.43 -35.38 35.46
CA GLY A 304 -53.79 -35.64 36.86
C GLY A 304 -55.30 -35.79 37.07
N ALA A 305 -56.11 -34.93 36.43
CA ALA A 305 -57.57 -35.03 36.46
C ALA A 305 -58.08 -36.31 35.75
N ALA A 306 -57.43 -36.75 34.67
CA ALA A 306 -57.76 -37.98 33.98
C ALA A 306 -57.40 -39.22 34.84
N ALA A 307 -56.31 -39.19 35.59
CA ALA A 307 -55.98 -40.22 36.57
C ALA A 307 -57.02 -40.26 37.72
N ALA A 308 -57.43 -39.09 38.23
CA ALA A 308 -58.48 -38.99 39.26
C ALA A 308 -59.83 -39.52 38.74
N LEU A 309 -60.25 -39.14 37.53
CA LEU A 309 -61.48 -39.65 36.91
C LEU A 309 -61.42 -41.18 36.71
N ARG A 310 -60.30 -41.73 36.24
CA ARG A 310 -60.11 -43.20 36.16
C ARG A 310 -60.17 -43.90 37.52
N ALA A 311 -59.72 -43.25 38.60
CA ALA A 311 -59.86 -43.79 39.96
C ALA A 311 -61.34 -43.82 40.42
N VAL A 312 -62.08 -42.72 40.24
CA VAL A 312 -63.52 -42.65 40.56
C VAL A 312 -64.32 -43.67 39.73
N LEU A 313 -63.99 -43.86 38.46
CA LEU A 313 -64.62 -44.87 37.59
C LEU A 313 -64.30 -46.31 38.00
N LYS A 314 -63.14 -46.57 38.62
CA LYS A 314 -62.80 -47.90 39.15
C LYS A 314 -63.73 -48.30 40.30
N GLU A 315 -64.19 -47.35 41.09
CA GLU A 315 -65.06 -47.55 42.25
C GLU A 315 -66.55 -47.50 41.86
N HIS A 316 -66.93 -46.54 41.02
CA HIS A 316 -68.33 -46.23 40.70
C HIS A 316 -68.79 -46.65 39.28
N GLY A 317 -67.88 -47.04 38.39
CA GLY A 317 -68.16 -47.24 36.96
C GLY A 317 -69.29 -48.23 36.64
N LYS A 318 -69.55 -49.22 37.48
CA LYS A 318 -70.66 -50.19 37.30
C LYS A 318 -72.05 -49.63 37.60
N LEU A 319 -72.13 -48.39 38.08
CA LEU A 319 -73.37 -47.70 38.50
C LEU A 319 -73.67 -46.45 37.66
N VAL A 320 -72.84 -46.16 36.67
CA VAL A 320 -72.96 -45.00 35.77
C VAL A 320 -73.98 -45.30 34.67
N GLU A 321 -74.69 -44.28 34.20
CA GLU A 321 -75.62 -44.41 33.07
C GLU A 321 -74.91 -44.14 31.73
N ALA A 322 -75.29 -44.89 30.69
CA ALA A 322 -74.71 -44.84 29.35
C ALA A 322 -74.42 -43.43 28.76
N PRO A 323 -75.29 -42.40 28.87
CA PRO A 323 -74.95 -41.05 28.38
C PRO A 323 -73.80 -40.38 29.15
N LEU A 324 -73.66 -40.66 30.46
CA LEU A 324 -72.55 -40.15 31.27
C LEU A 324 -71.27 -40.95 30.99
N GLU A 325 -71.37 -42.27 30.78
CA GLU A 325 -70.24 -43.10 30.32
C GLU A 325 -69.68 -42.60 28.99
N ALA A 326 -70.54 -42.24 28.02
CA ALA A 326 -70.10 -41.72 26.72
C ALA A 326 -69.32 -40.39 26.84
N ARG A 327 -69.79 -39.45 27.67
CA ARG A 327 -69.06 -38.19 27.95
C ARG A 327 -67.73 -38.43 28.65
N VAL A 328 -67.70 -39.35 29.62
CA VAL A 328 -66.47 -39.77 30.30
C VAL A 328 -65.43 -40.30 29.31
N HIS A 329 -65.84 -41.16 28.36
CA HIS A 329 -64.92 -41.68 27.35
C HIS A 329 -64.41 -40.56 26.42
N ALA A 330 -65.28 -39.65 25.97
CA ALA A 330 -64.89 -38.51 25.15
C ALA A 330 -63.87 -37.59 25.85
N ALA A 331 -64.10 -37.24 27.12
CA ALA A 331 -63.17 -36.41 27.90
C ALA A 331 -61.82 -37.09 28.17
N LEU A 332 -61.82 -38.42 28.42
CA LEU A 332 -60.59 -39.19 28.59
C LEU A 332 -59.78 -39.34 27.29
N VAL A 333 -60.46 -39.38 26.13
CA VAL A 333 -59.80 -39.34 24.81
C VAL A 333 -59.19 -37.96 24.56
N ALA A 334 -59.95 -36.87 24.71
CA ALA A 334 -59.46 -35.51 24.52
C ALA A 334 -58.27 -35.17 25.44
N ALA A 335 -58.29 -35.64 26.69
CA ALA A 335 -57.17 -35.51 27.62
C ALA A 335 -55.93 -36.29 27.15
N GLY A 336 -56.11 -37.50 26.61
CA GLY A 336 -55.03 -38.33 26.07
C GLY A 336 -54.42 -37.76 24.79
N GLU A 337 -55.23 -37.17 23.92
CA GLU A 337 -54.78 -36.47 22.71
C GLU A 337 -53.95 -35.23 23.07
N LEU A 338 -54.41 -34.43 24.04
CA LEU A 338 -53.70 -33.23 24.50
C LEU A 338 -52.38 -33.58 25.22
N GLU A 339 -52.35 -34.67 25.99
CA GLU A 339 -51.11 -35.22 26.58
C GLU A 339 -50.16 -35.74 25.48
N GLY A 340 -50.67 -36.43 24.46
CA GLY A 340 -49.89 -36.88 23.31
C GLY A 340 -49.27 -35.73 22.52
N TRP A 341 -50.04 -34.66 22.29
CA TRP A 341 -49.58 -33.47 21.58
C TRP A 341 -48.52 -32.67 22.37
N GLN A 342 -48.66 -32.58 23.70
CA GLN A 342 -47.65 -31.97 24.58
C GLN A 342 -46.35 -32.78 24.66
N ARG A 343 -46.44 -34.13 24.65
CA ARG A 343 -45.26 -34.99 24.56
C ARG A 343 -44.56 -34.84 23.21
N TRP A 344 -45.32 -34.83 22.11
CA TRP A 344 -44.79 -34.64 20.76
C TRP A 344 -44.16 -33.25 20.56
N SER A 345 -44.76 -32.19 21.09
CA SER A 345 -44.20 -30.83 21.01
C SER A 345 -42.92 -30.69 21.84
N ALA A 346 -42.87 -31.28 23.04
CA ALA A 346 -41.66 -31.32 23.87
C ALA A 346 -40.53 -32.14 23.21
N ASP A 347 -40.84 -33.31 22.64
CA ASP A 347 -39.86 -34.11 21.91
C ASP A 347 -39.37 -33.43 20.64
N LYS A 348 -40.22 -32.71 19.90
CA LYS A 348 -39.81 -31.87 18.77
C LYS A 348 -38.84 -30.76 19.20
N VAL A 349 -39.09 -30.10 20.33
CA VAL A 349 -38.15 -29.10 20.88
C VAL A 349 -36.82 -29.74 21.30
N ARG A 350 -36.85 -30.96 21.87
CA ARG A 350 -35.63 -31.73 22.19
C ARG A 350 -34.86 -32.13 20.92
N GLU A 351 -35.55 -32.55 19.86
CA GLU A 351 -34.94 -32.84 18.55
C GLU A 351 -34.28 -31.60 17.93
N ASP A 352 -34.95 -30.44 17.98
CA ASP A 352 -34.37 -29.16 17.56
C ASP A 352 -33.13 -28.77 18.39
N LEU A 353 -33.11 -29.08 19.70
CA LEU A 353 -31.94 -28.84 20.56
C LEU A 353 -30.78 -29.80 20.27
N VAL A 354 -31.06 -31.09 20.00
CA VAL A 354 -30.06 -32.06 19.52
C VAL A 354 -29.47 -31.59 18.19
N ALA A 355 -30.31 -31.18 17.24
CA ALA A 355 -29.87 -30.69 15.93
C ALA A 355 -29.00 -29.42 16.05
N LYS A 356 -29.35 -28.49 16.95
CA LYS A 356 -28.51 -27.32 17.25
C LYS A 356 -27.17 -27.70 17.88
N ALA A 357 -27.16 -28.63 18.84
CA ALA A 357 -25.92 -29.09 19.49
C ALA A 357 -24.99 -29.81 18.51
N GLU A 358 -25.49 -30.76 17.72
CA GLU A 358 -24.73 -31.42 16.64
C GLU A 358 -24.24 -30.40 15.58
N GLY A 359 -25.05 -29.38 15.28
CA GLY A 359 -24.75 -28.30 14.35
C GLY A 359 -23.63 -27.35 14.80
N LEU A 360 -23.24 -27.35 16.08
CA LEU A 360 -22.07 -26.60 16.57
C LEU A 360 -20.76 -27.17 16.01
N LEU A 361 -20.69 -28.49 15.82
CA LEU A 361 -19.50 -29.20 15.35
C LEU A 361 -19.47 -29.40 13.83
N LYS A 362 -20.65 -29.52 13.19
CA LYS A 362 -20.80 -29.80 11.75
C LYS A 362 -20.76 -28.54 10.85
N ARG A 363 -20.18 -27.44 11.34
CA ARG A 363 -20.25 -26.12 10.69
C ARG A 363 -19.08 -25.94 9.70
N PRO A 364 -19.31 -25.41 8.47
CA PRO A 364 -18.26 -25.30 7.46
C PRO A 364 -17.10 -24.38 7.90
N GLU A 365 -15.89 -24.69 7.44
CA GLU A 365 -14.69 -23.91 7.71
C GLU A 365 -14.89 -22.45 7.31
N GLY A 366 -14.51 -21.52 8.20
CA GLY A 366 -14.79 -20.08 8.06
C GLY A 366 -16.11 -19.60 8.70
N GLN A 367 -17.03 -20.49 9.10
CA GLN A 367 -18.21 -20.14 9.92
C GLN A 367 -18.18 -20.71 11.34
N ALA A 368 -17.06 -21.27 11.78
CA ALA A 368 -16.88 -21.76 13.14
C ALA A 368 -17.09 -20.64 14.18
N LEU A 369 -17.78 -20.95 15.28
CA LEU A 369 -17.94 -20.00 16.38
C LEU A 369 -16.60 -19.87 17.13
N GLY A 370 -16.19 -18.65 17.46
CA GLY A 370 -15.09 -18.42 18.40
C GLY A 370 -15.40 -19.01 19.78
N GLY A 371 -14.38 -19.49 20.50
CA GLY A 371 -14.57 -20.34 21.68
C GLY A 371 -15.43 -19.74 22.80
N ARG A 372 -15.34 -18.43 23.06
CA ARG A 372 -16.26 -17.72 23.98
C ARG A 372 -17.72 -17.87 23.57
N LYS A 373 -18.03 -17.62 22.28
CA LYS A 373 -19.39 -17.74 21.76
C LYS A 373 -19.87 -19.18 21.77
N MET A 374 -18.97 -20.14 21.54
CA MET A 374 -19.26 -21.57 21.69
C MET A 374 -19.66 -21.91 23.14
N GLN A 375 -18.88 -21.46 24.13
CA GLN A 375 -19.16 -21.64 25.56
C GLN A 375 -20.52 -21.04 25.97
N GLU A 376 -20.80 -19.80 25.55
CA GLU A 376 -22.09 -19.12 25.77
C GLU A 376 -23.26 -19.90 25.13
N THR A 377 -23.09 -20.41 23.91
CA THR A 377 -24.13 -21.23 23.24
C THR A 377 -24.35 -22.58 23.92
N LEU A 378 -23.31 -23.23 24.44
CA LEU A 378 -23.45 -24.49 25.19
C LEU A 378 -24.20 -24.28 26.51
N ARG A 379 -23.95 -23.18 27.21
CA ARG A 379 -24.71 -22.79 28.41
C ARG A 379 -26.19 -22.59 28.08
N ALA A 380 -26.47 -21.77 27.05
CA ALA A 380 -27.84 -21.49 26.62
C ALA A 380 -28.59 -22.76 26.14
N LEU A 381 -27.94 -23.67 25.42
CA LEU A 381 -28.54 -24.96 25.03
C LEU A 381 -28.88 -25.83 26.23
N ARG A 382 -27.99 -25.89 27.25
CA ARG A 382 -28.22 -26.68 28.47
C ARG A 382 -29.35 -26.11 29.32
N ASP A 383 -29.47 -24.79 29.38
CA ASP A 383 -30.59 -24.11 30.06
C ASP A 383 -31.91 -24.29 29.29
N GLN A 384 -31.91 -24.23 27.95
CA GLN A 384 -33.07 -24.53 27.11
C GLN A 384 -33.51 -25.99 27.24
N TRP A 385 -32.57 -26.94 27.32
CA TRP A 385 -32.89 -28.34 27.60
C TRP A 385 -33.57 -28.48 28.97
N LYS A 386 -33.02 -27.85 30.01
CA LYS A 386 -33.59 -27.84 31.36
C LYS A 386 -35.00 -27.22 31.40
N GLN A 387 -35.31 -26.26 30.54
CA GLN A 387 -36.67 -25.70 30.39
C GLN A 387 -37.61 -26.69 29.71
N ALA A 388 -37.18 -27.31 28.59
CA ALA A 388 -37.96 -28.31 27.87
C ALA A 388 -38.28 -29.57 28.72
N ASP A 389 -37.43 -29.89 29.70
CA ASP A 389 -37.59 -31.08 30.55
C ASP A 389 -38.44 -30.87 31.82
N GLN A 390 -38.86 -29.64 32.14
CA GLN A 390 -39.63 -29.34 33.37
C GLN A 390 -41.11 -29.83 33.37
N GLY A 391 -41.61 -30.30 32.22
CA GLY A 391 -43.03 -30.66 32.04
C GLY A 391 -43.33 -32.04 31.47
N GLY A 392 -42.38 -32.72 30.84
CA GLY A 392 -42.62 -33.95 30.06
C GLY A 392 -41.95 -35.20 30.62
N VAL A 393 -42.35 -36.38 30.14
CA VAL A 393 -41.62 -37.63 30.38
C VAL A 393 -40.22 -37.50 29.77
N PRO A 394 -39.12 -37.88 30.48
CA PRO A 394 -37.77 -37.76 29.95
C PRO A 394 -37.51 -38.70 28.75
N ASN A 395 -37.05 -38.13 27.64
CA ASN A 395 -36.61 -38.90 26.48
C ASN A 395 -35.09 -39.17 26.57
N HIS A 396 -34.71 -40.26 27.25
CA HIS A 396 -33.31 -40.60 27.51
C HIS A 396 -32.46 -40.78 26.24
N ALA A 397 -33.05 -41.18 25.11
CA ALA A 397 -32.34 -41.35 23.85
C ALA A 397 -31.92 -40.00 23.24
N LEU A 398 -32.84 -39.02 23.21
CA LEU A 398 -32.54 -37.66 22.79
C LEU A 398 -31.57 -36.98 23.77
N TRP A 399 -31.77 -37.17 25.08
CA TRP A 399 -30.85 -36.63 26.09
C TRP A 399 -29.41 -37.14 25.92
N LYS A 400 -29.22 -38.44 25.70
CA LYS A 400 -27.88 -39.00 25.49
C LYS A 400 -27.19 -38.38 24.26
N ARG A 401 -27.91 -38.22 23.14
CA ARG A 401 -27.38 -37.57 21.93
C ARG A 401 -27.02 -36.10 22.16
N PHE A 402 -27.87 -35.38 22.89
CA PHE A 402 -27.63 -33.99 23.27
C PHE A 402 -26.39 -33.85 24.17
N ASP A 403 -26.29 -34.67 25.21
CA ASP A 403 -25.16 -34.65 26.15
C ASP A 403 -23.85 -35.04 25.46
N GLU A 404 -23.86 -36.06 24.59
CA GLU A 404 -22.71 -36.45 23.77
C GLU A 404 -22.23 -35.30 22.86
N ALA A 405 -23.13 -34.66 22.10
CA ALA A 405 -22.81 -33.51 21.26
C ALA A 405 -22.31 -32.29 22.06
N CYS A 406 -22.91 -32.01 23.23
CA CYS A 406 -22.45 -30.95 24.12
C CYS A 406 -21.07 -31.24 24.72
N ASN A 407 -20.78 -32.49 25.11
CA ASN A 407 -19.48 -32.91 25.63
C ASN A 407 -18.39 -32.87 24.55
N GLU A 408 -18.70 -33.20 23.29
CA GLU A 408 -17.78 -33.02 22.18
C GLU A 408 -17.48 -31.55 21.88
N ALA A 409 -18.50 -30.69 21.87
CA ALA A 409 -18.32 -29.25 21.72
C ALA A 409 -17.59 -28.61 22.92
N HIS A 410 -17.76 -29.14 24.13
CA HIS A 410 -17.02 -28.68 25.32
C HIS A 410 -15.50 -28.87 25.16
N LYS A 411 -15.04 -29.98 24.58
CA LYS A 411 -13.61 -30.22 24.31
C LYS A 411 -12.98 -29.15 23.41
N VAL A 412 -13.75 -28.59 22.48
CA VAL A 412 -13.31 -27.47 21.62
C VAL A 412 -13.16 -26.18 22.44
N VAL A 413 -14.06 -25.95 23.41
CA VAL A 413 -13.96 -24.84 24.36
C VAL A 413 -12.78 -25.03 25.31
N GLU A 414 -12.54 -26.24 25.82
CA GLU A 414 -11.38 -26.56 26.66
C GLU A 414 -10.07 -26.29 25.94
N ALA A 415 -9.90 -26.80 24.71
CA ALA A 415 -8.71 -26.54 23.89
C ALA A 415 -8.52 -25.04 23.59
N TRP A 416 -9.61 -24.29 23.41
CA TRP A 416 -9.55 -22.83 23.27
C TRP A 416 -9.16 -22.13 24.58
N LEU A 417 -9.68 -22.55 25.73
CA LEU A 417 -9.33 -21.99 27.05
C LEU A 417 -7.88 -22.31 27.43
N GLU A 418 -7.38 -23.50 27.11
CA GLU A 418 -5.97 -23.86 27.26
C GLU A 418 -5.09 -22.98 26.37
N LYS A 419 -5.49 -22.76 25.12
CA LYS A 419 -4.78 -21.82 24.23
C LYS A 419 -4.79 -20.40 24.79
N VAL A 420 -5.94 -19.85 25.19
CA VAL A 420 -6.02 -18.49 25.77
C VAL A 420 -5.16 -18.36 27.03
N ARG A 421 -5.09 -19.40 27.86
CA ARG A 421 -4.21 -19.45 29.03
C ARG A 421 -2.72 -19.50 28.63
N ALA A 422 -2.38 -20.24 27.59
CA ALA A 422 -1.01 -20.30 27.04
C ALA A 422 -0.60 -18.95 26.44
N ASP A 423 -1.40 -18.39 25.53
CA ASP A 423 -1.20 -17.08 24.91
C ASP A 423 -1.00 -15.99 26.00
N ALA A 424 -1.87 -15.96 27.03
CA ALA A 424 -1.73 -15.02 28.15
C ALA A 424 -0.47 -15.25 29.01
N ALA A 425 -0.01 -16.51 29.15
CA ALA A 425 1.25 -16.83 29.84
C ALA A 425 2.48 -16.41 29.00
N GLU A 426 2.43 -16.60 27.68
CA GLU A 426 3.47 -16.13 26.75
C GLU A 426 3.56 -14.60 26.72
N HIS A 427 2.42 -13.90 26.64
CA HIS A 427 2.38 -12.43 26.73
C HIS A 427 2.91 -11.92 28.08
N ARG A 428 2.57 -12.59 29.19
CA ARG A 428 3.13 -12.27 30.51
C ARG A 428 4.65 -12.47 30.53
N ALA A 429 5.14 -13.58 30.02
CA ALA A 429 6.57 -13.89 29.95
C ALA A 429 7.32 -12.89 29.06
N HIS A 430 6.76 -12.50 27.92
CA HIS A 430 7.33 -11.51 27.01
C HIS A 430 7.44 -10.13 27.69
N ARG A 431 6.38 -9.68 28.38
CA ARG A 431 6.38 -8.42 29.13
C ARG A 431 7.41 -8.42 30.27
N VAL A 432 7.55 -9.52 31.01
CA VAL A 432 8.59 -9.66 32.05
C VAL A 432 9.99 -9.65 31.44
N ALA A 433 10.22 -10.38 30.34
CA ALA A 433 11.50 -10.39 29.64
C ALA A 433 11.87 -8.98 29.13
N LEU A 434 10.90 -8.22 28.60
CA LEU A 434 11.09 -6.85 28.14
C LEU A 434 11.44 -5.89 29.29
N ILE A 435 10.86 -6.06 30.48
CA ILE A 435 11.22 -5.30 31.69
C ILE A 435 12.68 -5.58 32.09
N GLU A 436 13.11 -6.84 32.11
CA GLU A 436 14.49 -7.20 32.45
C GLU A 436 15.49 -6.76 31.37
N GLU A 437 15.10 -6.82 30.08
CA GLU A 437 15.89 -6.27 28.96
C GLU A 437 16.10 -4.76 29.11
N VAL A 438 15.06 -4.01 29.47
CA VAL A 438 15.17 -2.55 29.73
C VAL A 438 16.05 -2.27 30.95
N LYS A 439 15.96 -3.05 32.04
CA LYS A 439 16.85 -2.91 33.20
C LYS A 439 18.32 -3.15 32.85
N ALA A 440 18.61 -4.23 32.12
CA ALA A 440 19.96 -4.57 31.68
C ALA A 440 20.51 -3.49 30.72
N TRP A 441 19.71 -3.09 29.74
CA TRP A 441 20.06 -2.04 28.78
C TRP A 441 20.34 -0.71 29.49
N ALA A 442 19.51 -0.30 30.46
CA ALA A 442 19.70 0.91 31.25
C ALA A 442 21.01 0.89 32.05
N ALA A 443 21.38 -0.26 32.63
CA ALA A 443 22.64 -0.41 33.34
C ALA A 443 23.86 -0.30 32.42
N GLU A 444 23.81 -0.91 31.23
CA GLU A 444 24.87 -0.82 30.21
C GLU A 444 25.00 0.60 29.62
N HIS A 445 23.87 1.29 29.41
CA HIS A 445 23.80 2.58 28.72
C HIS A 445 23.75 3.79 29.66
N ALA A 446 23.96 3.59 30.98
CA ALA A 446 23.98 4.67 31.97
C ALA A 446 25.02 5.78 31.68
N GLY A 447 26.08 5.45 30.92
CA GLY A 447 27.11 6.39 30.45
C GLY A 447 27.10 6.64 28.94
N ALA A 448 26.01 6.34 28.23
CA ALA A 448 25.95 6.45 26.77
C ALA A 448 26.09 7.90 26.28
N THR A 449 26.97 8.11 25.28
CA THR A 449 27.26 9.45 24.72
C THR A 449 26.39 9.80 23.51
N ASP A 450 25.83 8.83 22.79
CA ASP A 450 24.88 9.06 21.70
C ASP A 450 23.43 9.10 22.23
N LEU A 451 23.01 10.29 22.64
CA LEU A 451 21.64 10.57 23.11
C LEU A 451 20.58 10.40 22.01
N LYS A 452 20.95 10.45 20.72
CA LYS A 452 20.02 10.18 19.60
C LYS A 452 19.75 8.69 19.47
N ALA A 453 20.77 7.85 19.61
CA ALA A 453 20.58 6.40 19.69
C ALA A 453 19.80 6.00 20.95
N HIS A 454 20.15 6.57 22.11
CA HIS A 454 19.46 6.33 23.39
C HIS A 454 17.95 6.61 23.28
N ASN A 455 17.57 7.77 22.74
CA ASN A 455 16.17 8.13 22.56
C ASN A 455 15.44 7.19 21.57
N ARG A 456 16.05 6.84 20.42
CA ARG A 456 15.47 5.86 19.49
C ARG A 456 15.24 4.49 20.14
N ALA A 457 16.16 4.03 20.99
CA ALA A 457 16.00 2.78 21.73
C ALA A 457 14.84 2.87 22.74
N LEU A 458 14.71 3.97 23.50
CA LEU A 458 13.56 4.20 24.40
C LEU A 458 12.21 4.15 23.65
N HIS A 459 12.11 4.76 22.47
CA HIS A 459 10.92 4.62 21.62
C HIS A 459 10.65 3.17 21.22
N GLN A 460 11.66 2.43 20.74
CA GLN A 460 11.51 1.01 20.37
C GLN A 460 11.07 0.13 21.56
N PHE A 461 11.56 0.41 22.76
CA PHE A 461 11.14 -0.26 23.98
C PHE A 461 9.67 0.05 24.34
N ALA A 462 9.25 1.32 24.25
CA ALA A 462 7.86 1.72 24.45
C ALA A 462 6.91 1.10 23.41
N ASP A 463 7.33 1.00 22.15
CA ASP A 463 6.57 0.36 21.07
C ASP A 463 6.38 -1.13 21.35
N ARG A 464 7.47 -1.86 21.66
CA ARG A 464 7.43 -3.28 22.06
C ARG A 464 6.58 -3.53 23.30
N TRP A 465 6.52 -2.58 24.24
CA TRP A 465 5.64 -2.69 25.41
C TRP A 465 4.16 -2.56 25.04
N ARG A 466 3.81 -1.67 24.10
CA ARG A 466 2.45 -1.56 23.56
C ARG A 466 2.05 -2.83 22.81
N ASP A 467 2.97 -3.37 22.00
CA ASP A 467 2.73 -4.58 21.18
C ASP A 467 2.84 -5.90 21.95
N GLY A 468 3.20 -5.88 23.25
CA GLY A 468 3.47 -7.05 24.09
C GLY A 468 2.28 -7.95 24.46
N GLY A 469 1.19 -7.95 23.69
CA GLY A 469 0.01 -8.79 23.86
C GLY A 469 -0.85 -8.48 25.09
N HIS A 470 -2.01 -9.13 25.18
CA HIS A 470 -2.97 -8.93 26.28
C HIS A 470 -2.67 -9.85 27.47
N VAL A 471 -2.77 -9.32 28.69
CA VAL A 471 -2.74 -10.07 29.94
C VAL A 471 -3.85 -9.55 30.86
N GLY A 472 -4.37 -10.40 31.75
CA GLY A 472 -5.48 -10.02 32.63
C GLY A 472 -5.17 -8.79 33.48
N GLU A 473 -6.18 -7.92 33.66
CA GLU A 473 -6.06 -6.54 34.20
C GLU A 473 -5.17 -6.41 35.44
N LYS A 474 -5.35 -7.30 36.43
CA LYS A 474 -4.51 -7.30 37.65
C LYS A 474 -3.03 -7.54 37.35
N VAL A 475 -2.72 -8.52 36.49
CA VAL A 475 -1.34 -8.83 36.07
C VAL A 475 -0.79 -7.71 35.21
N PHE A 476 -1.61 -7.08 34.37
CA PHE A 476 -1.20 -5.91 33.60
C PHE A 476 -0.81 -4.76 34.53
N ALA A 477 -1.61 -4.44 35.54
CA ALA A 477 -1.31 -3.38 36.51
C ALA A 477 0.00 -3.64 37.30
N GLU A 478 0.21 -4.87 37.77
CA GLU A 478 1.45 -5.29 38.43
C GLU A 478 2.68 -5.12 37.52
N LEU A 479 2.58 -5.53 36.25
CA LEU A 479 3.68 -5.41 35.29
C LEU A 479 3.87 -3.97 34.79
N GLN A 480 2.80 -3.17 34.64
CA GLN A 480 2.86 -1.76 34.25
C GLN A 480 3.58 -0.92 35.31
N SER A 481 3.41 -1.24 36.60
CA SER A 481 4.18 -0.60 37.67
C SER A 481 5.68 -0.90 37.53
N GLN A 482 6.05 -2.17 37.30
CA GLN A 482 7.45 -2.58 37.12
C GLN A 482 8.07 -2.02 35.83
N TRP A 483 7.27 -1.91 34.77
CA TRP A 483 7.64 -1.25 33.53
C TRP A 483 7.95 0.23 33.74
N ASN A 484 7.05 0.96 34.40
CA ASN A 484 7.22 2.40 34.66
C ASN A 484 8.50 2.68 35.48
N GLU A 485 8.82 1.82 36.46
CA GLU A 485 10.05 1.91 37.24
C GLU A 485 11.31 1.65 36.39
N ALA A 486 11.35 0.53 35.67
CA ALA A 486 12.50 0.16 34.82
C ALA A 486 12.72 1.16 33.67
N PHE A 487 11.64 1.56 32.99
CA PHE A 487 11.69 2.50 31.87
C PHE A 487 11.99 3.93 32.35
N GLY A 488 11.51 4.32 33.53
CA GLY A 488 11.89 5.58 34.18
C GLY A 488 13.39 5.64 34.47
N ALA A 489 13.97 4.56 35.02
CA ALA A 489 15.42 4.46 35.22
C ALA A 489 16.21 4.52 33.90
N ALA A 490 15.71 3.89 32.84
CA ALA A 490 16.30 3.93 31.49
C ALA A 490 16.24 5.34 30.84
N ARG A 491 15.20 6.12 31.14
CA ARG A 491 14.96 7.47 30.61
C ARG A 491 15.72 8.56 31.38
N ALA A 492 15.97 8.37 32.67
CA ALA A 492 16.57 9.39 33.55
C ALA A 492 17.93 9.99 33.07
N PRO A 493 18.90 9.22 32.53
CA PRO A 493 20.16 9.80 32.04
C PRO A 493 19.95 10.75 30.85
N PHE A 494 19.00 10.42 29.96
CA PHE A 494 18.65 11.25 28.81
C PHE A 494 17.97 12.54 29.23
N GLU A 495 17.04 12.50 30.19
CA GLU A 495 16.39 13.71 30.73
C GLU A 495 17.36 14.62 31.47
N ALA A 496 18.29 14.05 32.24
CA ALA A 496 19.35 14.81 32.90
C ALA A 496 20.24 15.54 31.86
N ALA A 497 20.59 14.87 30.76
CA ALA A 497 21.35 15.46 29.66
C ALA A 497 20.58 16.54 28.91
N GLN A 498 19.27 16.34 28.66
CA GLN A 498 18.39 17.36 28.08
C GLN A 498 18.30 18.61 28.96
N LYS A 499 18.07 18.44 30.27
CA LYS A 499 18.01 19.56 31.22
C LYS A 499 19.31 20.36 31.24
N ALA A 500 20.46 19.68 31.32
CA ALA A 500 21.77 20.32 31.28
C ALA A 500 22.04 21.03 29.94
N SER A 501 21.50 20.52 28.82
CA SER A 501 21.57 21.21 27.51
C SER A 501 20.74 22.49 27.48
N VAL A 502 19.51 22.46 28.01
CA VAL A 502 18.65 23.64 28.12
C VAL A 502 19.34 24.73 28.96
N GLU A 503 19.95 24.37 30.09
CA GLU A 503 20.73 25.29 30.92
C GLU A 503 21.93 25.89 30.15
N ARG A 504 22.69 25.09 29.38
CA ARG A 504 23.78 25.59 28.53
C ARG A 504 23.30 26.50 27.40
N ARG A 505 22.16 26.18 26.76
CA ARG A 505 21.55 27.03 25.73
C ARG A 505 21.05 28.35 26.31
N GLN A 506 20.46 28.35 27.49
CA GLN A 506 20.07 29.57 28.20
C GLN A 506 21.28 30.46 28.54
N ALA A 507 22.41 29.88 28.98
CA ALA A 507 23.65 30.62 29.16
C ALA A 507 24.19 31.22 27.85
N MET A 508 24.10 30.50 26.73
CA MET A 508 24.46 31.04 25.41
C MET A 508 23.52 32.14 24.91
N ILE A 509 22.23 32.12 25.28
CA ILE A 509 21.30 33.23 25.02
C ILE A 509 21.71 34.48 25.82
N ALA A 510 22.10 34.32 27.08
CA ALA A 510 22.61 35.44 27.89
C ALA A 510 23.89 36.04 27.28
N GLU A 511 24.85 35.19 26.87
CA GLU A 511 26.06 35.64 26.16
C GLU A 511 25.75 36.33 24.82
N ALA A 512 24.72 35.87 24.09
CA ALA A 512 24.27 36.51 22.85
C ALA A 512 23.67 37.91 23.09
N ILE A 513 22.93 38.11 24.19
CA ILE A 513 22.41 39.42 24.62
C ILE A 513 23.58 40.37 24.96
N GLU A 514 24.56 39.90 25.74
CA GLU A 514 25.74 40.71 26.10
C GLU A 514 26.58 41.09 24.87
N LEU A 515 26.80 40.18 23.92
CA LEU A 515 27.49 40.46 22.66
C LEU A 515 26.70 41.39 21.74
N GLY A 516 25.37 41.21 21.67
CA GLY A 516 24.46 42.05 20.89
C GLY A 516 24.37 43.49 21.40
N ALA A 517 24.56 43.71 22.70
CA ALA A 517 24.59 45.03 23.32
C ALA A 517 25.91 45.82 23.07
N GLN A 518 26.97 45.20 22.54
CA GLN A 518 28.26 45.88 22.37
C GLN A 518 28.18 46.99 21.30
N PRO A 519 28.87 48.14 21.49
CA PRO A 519 28.93 49.21 20.49
C PRO A 519 29.62 48.78 19.19
N MET A 520 30.59 47.85 19.27
CA MET A 520 31.30 47.30 18.12
C MET A 520 31.08 45.79 18.05
N LEU A 521 30.30 45.33 17.06
CA LEU A 521 29.97 43.92 16.91
C LEU A 521 31.20 43.06 16.57
N ARG A 522 31.63 42.24 17.54
CA ARG A 522 32.75 41.30 17.40
C ARG A 522 32.34 40.04 16.63
N ILE A 523 32.45 40.10 15.30
CA ILE A 523 32.04 39.02 14.38
C ILE A 523 32.62 37.65 14.77
N ASP A 524 33.88 37.59 15.20
CA ASP A 524 34.53 36.31 15.55
C ASP A 524 33.99 35.69 16.85
N ALA A 525 33.57 36.53 17.81
CA ALA A 525 32.90 36.06 19.03
C ALA A 525 31.49 35.52 18.71
N VAL A 526 30.75 36.21 17.82
CA VAL A 526 29.45 35.74 17.32
C VAL A 526 29.60 34.38 16.61
N LYS A 527 30.61 34.21 15.75
CA LYS A 527 30.90 32.93 15.08
C LYS A 527 31.22 31.82 16.08
N ALA A 528 32.08 32.09 17.07
CA ALA A 528 32.43 31.10 18.10
C ALA A 528 31.24 30.72 18.99
N LEU A 529 30.34 31.67 19.27
CA LEU A 529 29.09 31.41 19.99
C LEU A 529 28.09 30.60 19.14
N GLN A 530 27.93 30.92 17.85
CA GLN A 530 27.12 30.13 16.91
C GLN A 530 27.64 28.69 16.74
N GLN A 531 28.96 28.49 16.72
CA GLN A 531 29.55 27.14 16.67
C GLN A 531 29.28 26.33 17.94
N ARG A 532 29.39 26.96 19.13
CA ARG A 532 29.01 26.31 20.41
C ARG A 532 27.52 25.95 20.43
N TRP A 533 26.66 26.84 19.94
CA TRP A 533 25.22 26.57 19.80
C TRP A 533 24.95 25.36 18.89
N GLN A 534 25.59 25.30 17.72
CA GLN A 534 25.44 24.20 16.77
C GLN A 534 25.91 22.87 17.36
N ALA A 535 27.04 22.85 18.08
CA ALA A 535 27.55 21.65 18.73
C ALA A 535 26.59 21.13 19.82
N GLU A 536 26.01 22.03 20.62
CA GLU A 536 25.02 21.69 21.65
C GLU A 536 23.69 21.22 21.04
N ALA A 537 23.24 21.84 19.96
CA ALA A 537 22.05 21.45 19.20
C ALA A 537 22.19 20.08 18.54
N GLN A 538 23.36 19.77 17.98
CA GLN A 538 23.61 18.50 17.32
C GLN A 538 23.80 17.33 18.28
N SER A 539 24.33 17.57 19.49
CA SER A 539 24.62 16.53 20.48
C SER A 539 23.41 16.12 21.31
N VAL A 540 22.60 17.08 21.77
CA VAL A 540 21.44 16.80 22.66
C VAL A 540 20.12 17.09 21.93
N PRO A 541 19.33 16.07 21.57
CA PRO A 541 18.01 16.26 20.99
C PRO A 541 17.05 16.92 21.97
N LEU A 542 16.30 17.93 21.54
CA LEU A 542 15.20 18.54 22.27
C LEU A 542 13.93 18.52 21.42
N ASP A 543 12.78 18.86 22.02
CA ASP A 543 11.56 19.09 21.26
C ASP A 543 11.74 20.26 20.28
N ARG A 544 11.26 20.08 19.04
CA ARG A 544 11.45 21.03 17.93
C ARG A 544 10.86 22.42 18.23
N ARG A 545 9.73 22.51 18.95
CA ARG A 545 9.12 23.81 19.30
C ARG A 545 9.91 24.50 20.41
N HIS A 546 10.39 23.73 21.39
CA HIS A 546 11.23 24.26 22.46
C HIS A 546 12.59 24.73 21.92
N GLU A 547 13.21 23.96 21.04
CA GLU A 547 14.45 24.31 20.35
C GLU A 547 14.29 25.56 19.47
N GLN A 548 13.23 25.65 18.65
CA GLN A 548 12.94 26.83 17.84
C GLN A 548 12.82 28.09 18.70
N LYS A 549 12.03 28.04 19.79
CA LYS A 549 11.86 29.17 20.72
C LYS A 549 13.19 29.64 21.31
N MET A 550 14.08 28.71 21.67
CA MET A 550 15.40 29.05 22.21
C MET A 550 16.34 29.58 21.12
N TRP A 551 16.26 29.08 19.89
CA TRP A 551 17.01 29.59 18.75
C TRP A 551 16.60 31.01 18.37
N ASP A 552 15.30 31.31 18.33
CA ASP A 552 14.80 32.65 18.05
C ASP A 552 15.26 33.65 19.14
N ALA A 553 15.20 33.24 20.41
CA ALA A 553 15.70 34.03 21.54
C ALA A 553 17.23 34.23 21.51
N PHE A 554 17.99 33.25 21.03
CA PHE A 554 19.44 33.34 20.83
C PHE A 554 19.80 34.30 19.68
N ARG A 555 19.03 34.25 18.59
CA ARG A 555 19.35 34.94 17.35
C ARG A 555 18.93 36.41 17.36
N ALA A 556 17.78 36.73 17.98
CA ALA A 556 17.23 38.09 18.05
C ALA A 556 18.26 39.19 18.44
N PRO A 557 19.03 39.10 19.54
CA PRO A 557 19.99 40.15 19.92
C PRO A 557 21.17 40.28 18.93
N ILE A 558 21.51 39.20 18.22
CA ILE A 558 22.58 39.19 17.22
C ILE A 558 22.09 39.86 15.93
N ASP A 559 20.91 39.48 15.45
CA ASP A 559 20.30 40.06 14.24
C ASP A 559 20.00 41.56 14.45
N GLU A 560 19.54 41.98 15.63
CA GLU A 560 19.38 43.41 15.97
C GLU A 560 20.71 44.18 15.87
N ALA A 561 21.80 43.62 16.40
CA ALA A 561 23.12 44.25 16.34
C ALA A 561 23.67 44.35 14.90
N PHE A 562 23.40 43.36 14.04
CA PHE A 562 23.70 43.47 12.61
C PHE A 562 22.84 44.53 11.91
N ASN A 563 21.54 44.61 12.22
CA ASN A 563 20.63 45.61 11.65
C ASN A 563 21.06 47.04 12.02
N ARG A 564 21.47 47.30 13.26
CA ARG A 564 22.03 48.60 13.68
C ARG A 564 23.24 48.99 12.81
N LYS A 565 24.17 48.05 12.60
CA LYS A 565 25.37 48.26 11.77
C LYS A 565 25.07 48.46 10.27
N THR A 566 24.01 47.81 9.75
CA THR A 566 23.55 48.02 8.37
C THR A 566 22.92 49.41 8.21
N ALA A 567 22.04 49.82 9.12
CA ALA A 567 21.43 51.15 9.10
C ALA A 567 22.46 52.29 9.24
N GLU A 568 23.54 52.09 9.99
CA GLU A 568 24.68 53.03 10.04
C GLU A 568 25.42 53.14 8.71
N ARG A 569 25.59 52.03 7.98
CA ARG A 569 26.21 52.01 6.65
C ARG A 569 25.31 52.63 5.58
N GLU A 570 24.01 52.38 5.62
CA GLU A 570 23.03 52.96 4.69
C GLU A 570 23.01 54.49 4.82
N LYS A 571 22.98 55.02 6.05
CA LYS A 571 23.11 56.46 6.35
C LYS A 571 24.42 57.07 5.82
N ALA A 572 25.51 56.32 5.83
CA ALA A 572 26.77 56.78 5.24
C ALA A 572 26.74 56.74 3.70
N SER A 573 26.01 55.80 3.10
CA SER A 573 25.92 55.66 1.64
C SER A 573 24.99 56.67 0.97
N SER A 574 23.87 57.04 1.61
CA SER A 574 22.91 58.00 1.05
C SER A 574 23.52 59.38 0.85
N ALA A 575 24.47 59.79 1.70
CA ALA A 575 25.23 61.03 1.57
C ALA A 575 26.11 61.11 0.30
N MET A 576 26.43 59.98 -0.35
CA MET A 576 27.18 60.00 -1.62
C MET A 576 26.30 60.26 -2.86
N SER A 577 24.98 60.02 -2.76
CA SER A 577 24.06 60.04 -3.93
C SER A 577 23.84 61.43 -4.53
N GLU A 578 24.13 62.52 -3.80
CA GLU A 578 23.93 63.89 -4.31
C GLU A 578 24.96 64.24 -5.40
N HIS A 579 26.19 63.73 -5.30
CA HIS A 579 27.23 63.92 -6.32
C HIS A 579 26.85 63.30 -7.67
N ASP A 580 26.22 62.12 -7.66
CA ASP A 580 25.77 61.41 -8.87
C ASP A 580 24.74 62.20 -9.68
N ARG A 581 23.84 62.94 -9.01
CA ARG A 581 22.82 63.76 -9.68
C ARG A 581 23.45 64.86 -10.53
N HIS A 582 24.50 65.51 -10.03
CA HIS A 582 25.17 66.60 -10.75
C HIS A 582 25.85 66.12 -12.05
N VAL A 583 26.45 64.93 -12.05
CA VAL A 583 27.06 64.37 -13.28
C VAL A 583 26.00 63.92 -14.29
N LEU A 584 24.88 63.37 -13.84
CA LEU A 584 23.74 63.00 -14.72
C LEU A 584 23.12 64.21 -15.45
N ASP A 585 23.04 65.36 -14.80
CA ASP A 585 22.50 66.56 -15.44
C ASP A 585 23.52 67.20 -16.41
N ALA A 586 24.81 67.11 -16.10
CA ALA A 586 25.86 67.54 -17.02
C ALA A 586 25.96 66.66 -18.28
N SER A 587 25.75 65.33 -18.18
CA SER A 587 25.78 64.44 -19.34
C SER A 587 24.59 64.67 -20.29
N LYS A 588 23.40 64.95 -19.75
CA LYS A 588 22.22 65.36 -20.56
C LYS A 588 22.48 66.65 -21.35
N ALA A 589 23.19 67.62 -20.76
CA ALA A 589 23.53 68.87 -21.43
C ALA A 589 24.48 68.66 -22.62
N LEU A 590 25.41 67.70 -22.52
CA LEU A 590 26.27 67.29 -23.63
C LEU A 590 25.49 66.61 -24.76
N ASP A 591 24.53 65.75 -24.44
CA ASP A 591 23.65 65.12 -25.43
C ASP A 591 22.81 66.14 -26.21
N ALA A 592 22.28 67.16 -25.53
CA ALA A 592 21.55 68.26 -26.18
C ALA A 592 22.46 69.07 -27.13
N ALA A 593 23.73 69.28 -26.77
CA ALA A 593 24.70 69.94 -27.65
C ALA A 593 25.04 69.09 -28.89
N ASN A 594 25.16 67.77 -28.73
CA ASN A 594 25.40 66.82 -29.82
C ASN A 594 24.26 66.84 -30.87
N ALA A 595 23.01 66.95 -30.42
CA ALA A 595 21.85 67.06 -31.31
C ALA A 595 21.84 68.34 -32.15
N GLY A 596 22.45 69.43 -31.66
CA GLY A 596 22.48 70.73 -32.33
C GLY A 596 23.48 70.88 -33.48
N GLY A 597 24.37 69.89 -33.72
CA GLY A 597 25.31 69.87 -34.85
C GLY A 597 26.41 70.95 -34.84
N ASP A 598 26.48 71.78 -33.80
CA ASP A 598 27.41 72.92 -33.67
C ASP A 598 28.69 72.49 -32.93
N VAL A 599 29.81 72.49 -33.65
CA VAL A 599 31.14 72.11 -33.16
C VAL A 599 31.57 72.88 -31.91
N GLN A 600 31.19 74.15 -31.78
CA GLN A 600 31.57 74.97 -30.61
C GLN A 600 30.72 74.64 -29.39
N LYS A 601 29.42 74.41 -29.59
CA LYS A 601 28.50 74.02 -28.49
C LYS A 601 28.85 72.65 -27.92
N ILE A 602 29.20 71.69 -28.77
CA ILE A 602 29.65 70.35 -28.34
C ILE A 602 30.88 70.47 -27.44
N ARG A 603 31.91 71.24 -27.87
CA ARG A 603 33.13 71.45 -27.08
C ARG A 603 32.87 72.14 -25.73
N ALA A 604 31.99 73.14 -25.69
CA ALA A 604 31.63 73.82 -24.45
C ALA A 604 30.91 72.89 -23.45
N ALA A 605 30.06 71.98 -23.95
CA ALA A 605 29.35 71.03 -23.09
C ALA A 605 30.25 69.91 -22.53
N ILE A 606 31.28 69.48 -23.28
CA ILE A 606 32.30 68.54 -22.78
C ILE A 606 33.00 69.13 -21.54
N ALA A 607 33.49 70.37 -21.62
CA ALA A 607 34.16 71.03 -20.50
C ALA A 607 33.28 71.16 -19.24
N ARG A 608 31.96 71.31 -19.40
CA ARG A 608 31.01 71.37 -18.29
C ARG A 608 30.81 70.01 -17.60
N LEU A 609 30.85 68.91 -18.36
CA LEU A 609 30.81 67.55 -17.81
C LEU A 609 32.09 67.22 -17.04
N GLU A 610 33.26 67.61 -17.57
CA GLU A 610 34.55 67.44 -16.90
C GLU A 610 34.62 68.18 -15.56
N ALA A 611 34.06 69.40 -15.45
CA ALA A 611 33.98 70.13 -14.19
C ALA A 611 33.10 69.42 -13.14
N ALA A 612 31.93 68.92 -13.55
CA ALA A 612 31.02 68.19 -12.66
C ALA A 612 31.68 66.91 -12.07
N MET A 613 32.49 66.20 -12.87
CA MET A 613 33.25 65.02 -12.41
C MET A 613 34.33 65.33 -11.36
N ARG A 614 34.83 66.58 -11.29
CA ARG A 614 35.77 67.02 -10.25
C ARG A 614 35.07 67.45 -8.95
N GLY A 615 33.73 67.46 -8.94
CA GLY A 615 32.95 67.97 -7.82
C GLY A 615 32.92 69.51 -7.74
N GLU A 616 33.31 70.21 -8.82
CA GLU A 616 33.22 71.66 -8.90
C GLU A 616 31.75 72.08 -9.05
N ALA A 617 31.25 72.87 -8.08
CA ALA A 617 29.86 73.33 -8.10
C ALA A 617 29.61 74.30 -9.29
N PRO A 618 28.50 74.17 -10.03
CA PRO A 618 28.25 75.01 -11.19
C PRO A 618 28.00 76.48 -10.78
N PRO A 619 28.51 77.48 -11.52
CA PRO A 619 28.12 78.87 -11.33
C PRO A 619 26.62 79.06 -11.63
N PRO A 620 25.91 79.92 -10.90
CA PRO A 620 24.47 80.08 -11.06
C PRO A 620 24.11 80.61 -12.45
N ALA A 621 23.18 79.93 -13.13
CA ALA A 621 22.67 80.37 -14.42
C ALA A 621 21.83 81.65 -14.28
N PRO A 622 21.86 82.57 -15.25
CA PRO A 622 21.02 83.78 -15.22
C PRO A 622 19.54 83.42 -15.35
N LYS A 623 18.70 84.13 -14.59
CA LYS A 623 17.24 84.00 -14.66
C LYS A 623 16.72 84.54 -16.00
N ALA A 624 15.94 83.72 -16.71
CA ALA A 624 14.98 84.17 -17.71
C ALA A 624 13.56 83.87 -17.18
N GLU A 625 12.64 84.81 -17.36
CA GLU A 625 11.29 84.75 -16.81
C GLU A 625 10.28 84.08 -17.76
N GLN A 626 9.04 83.96 -17.27
CA GLN A 626 7.80 83.56 -17.97
C GLN A 626 7.57 82.04 -18.11
N ALA A 627 6.37 81.52 -17.85
CA ALA A 627 5.18 82.12 -17.23
C ALA A 627 4.35 81.06 -16.50
N ALA A 628 3.48 81.48 -15.58
CA ALA A 628 2.55 80.61 -14.89
C ALA A 628 1.36 80.24 -15.77
N VAL A 629 0.94 78.97 -15.72
CA VAL A 629 -0.44 78.56 -15.92
C VAL A 629 -0.78 77.57 -14.80
N ALA A 630 -1.91 77.80 -14.12
CA ALA A 630 -2.34 77.00 -12.96
C ALA A 630 -3.58 76.16 -13.30
N SER A 631 -4.11 75.45 -12.29
CA SER A 631 -5.28 74.56 -12.28
C SER A 631 -5.07 73.15 -12.86
N ASP A 632 -5.72 72.09 -12.37
CA ASP A 632 -6.25 71.77 -11.02
C ASP A 632 -6.58 70.26 -10.99
N GLY A 633 -6.69 69.66 -9.81
CA GLY A 633 -7.32 68.35 -9.64
C GLY A 633 -6.43 67.08 -9.79
N PRO A 634 -6.93 65.91 -9.35
CA PRO A 634 -6.06 64.88 -8.74
C PRO A 634 -5.98 63.56 -9.52
N SER A 635 -4.98 62.72 -9.18
CA SER A 635 -4.99 61.30 -9.51
C SER A 635 -4.79 60.41 -8.28
N VAL A 636 -5.82 59.61 -7.99
CA VAL A 636 -5.70 58.36 -7.22
C VAL A 636 -5.13 57.26 -8.13
N GLY A 637 -4.55 56.22 -7.51
CA GLY A 637 -3.62 55.31 -8.18
C GLY A 637 -4.19 54.31 -9.18
N ALA A 638 -3.28 53.68 -9.93
CA ALA A 638 -3.47 52.38 -10.59
C ALA A 638 -2.12 51.64 -10.71
N THR A 639 -2.01 50.53 -9.96
CA THR A 639 -1.38 49.23 -10.28
C THR A 639 -0.10 49.14 -11.15
N GLU A 640 0.93 48.55 -10.53
CA GLU A 640 1.72 47.38 -10.97
C GLU A 640 2.09 47.18 -12.45
N ILE A 641 3.41 47.06 -12.70
CA ILE A 641 3.98 46.03 -13.58
C ILE A 641 5.23 45.46 -12.88
N GLU A 642 5.21 44.16 -12.56
CA GLU A 642 6.40 43.38 -12.16
C GLU A 642 7.24 42.97 -13.37
N ALA A 643 8.57 42.81 -13.16
CA ALA A 643 9.41 41.68 -13.61
C ALA A 643 10.90 42.10 -13.78
N PRO A 644 11.88 41.17 -13.74
CA PRO A 644 11.95 39.94 -12.95
C PRO A 644 13.26 39.87 -12.11
N GLY A 645 13.34 38.92 -11.17
CA GLY A 645 14.54 38.72 -10.34
C GLY A 645 15.60 37.80 -10.98
N GLN A 646 16.86 37.96 -10.55
CA GLN A 646 17.92 36.92 -10.59
C GLN A 646 19.17 37.39 -9.81
N ALA A 647 19.37 36.94 -8.56
CA ALA A 647 20.67 36.91 -7.85
C ALA A 647 20.56 36.24 -6.45
N ALA A 648 20.08 35.00 -6.38
CA ALA A 648 20.13 34.18 -5.15
C ALA A 648 20.42 32.73 -5.51
N ALA A 649 21.67 32.43 -5.83
CA ALA A 649 22.15 31.08 -6.10
C ALA A 649 23.64 30.96 -5.72
N GLU A 650 23.89 30.57 -4.48
CA GLU A 650 24.92 29.58 -4.09
C GLU A 650 24.85 29.35 -2.57
N PHE A 651 25.15 28.12 -2.12
CA PHE A 651 25.05 27.62 -0.73
C PHE A 651 23.63 27.49 -0.14
N GLY A 652 22.84 26.56 -0.69
CA GLY A 652 21.53 26.17 -0.12
C GLY A 652 20.97 24.82 -0.59
N GLU A 653 21.79 23.90 -1.12
CA GLU A 653 21.30 22.62 -1.67
C GLU A 653 21.64 21.43 -0.76
N SER A 654 20.69 21.05 0.10
CA SER A 654 20.39 19.67 0.56
C SER A 654 19.58 19.66 1.88
N ALA A 655 18.28 19.95 1.81
CA ALA A 655 17.28 19.35 2.71
C ALA A 655 15.84 19.73 2.29
N GLU A 656 15.07 18.70 1.98
CA GLU A 656 13.60 18.60 2.04
C GLU A 656 12.73 19.36 1.02
N GLN A 657 11.94 18.54 0.36
CA GLN A 657 10.95 18.83 -0.65
C GLN A 657 9.58 18.96 0.04
N ALA A 658 8.94 20.13 -0.06
CA ALA A 658 7.57 20.34 0.40
C ALA A 658 6.64 20.60 -0.80
N PRO A 659 5.48 19.92 -0.91
CA PRO A 659 4.47 20.26 -1.91
C PRO A 659 3.65 21.51 -1.50
N SER A 660 3.20 22.23 -2.52
CA SER A 660 2.56 23.57 -2.44
C SER A 660 1.18 23.60 -1.74
N PRO A 661 0.74 24.78 -1.27
CA PRO A 661 -0.58 24.98 -0.69
C PRO A 661 -1.66 25.26 -1.75
N SER A 662 -2.93 25.02 -1.38
CA SER A 662 -4.08 25.73 -1.93
C SER A 662 -5.13 25.93 -0.84
N ASP A 663 -5.80 27.08 -0.90
CA ASP A 663 -7.06 27.45 -0.24
C ASP A 663 -7.09 27.50 1.30
N ALA A 664 -7.11 28.74 1.79
CA ALA A 664 -7.53 29.10 3.13
C ALA A 664 -8.80 29.95 3.06
N GLU A 665 -9.86 29.57 3.79
CA GLU A 665 -10.87 30.54 4.24
C GLU A 665 -11.33 30.28 5.68
N ALA A 666 -11.25 31.37 6.45
CA ALA A 666 -12.02 31.77 7.64
C ALA A 666 -12.61 30.73 8.61
N SER A 667 -12.18 30.79 9.89
CA SER A 667 -13.06 31.16 11.03
C SER A 667 -12.29 31.37 12.36
N PRO A 668 -12.89 32.03 13.38
CA PRO A 668 -12.13 32.88 14.31
C PRO A 668 -12.01 32.36 15.76
N GLY A 669 -11.26 33.09 16.59
CA GLY A 669 -11.77 33.48 17.92
C GLY A 669 -11.16 32.89 19.19
N THR A 670 -10.09 33.53 19.69
CA THR A 670 -10.02 34.07 21.08
C THR A 670 -9.93 33.12 22.31
N HIS A 671 -8.71 33.09 22.88
CA HIS A 671 -8.32 32.94 24.31
C HIS A 671 -8.91 31.85 25.25
N ALA A 672 -8.00 31.03 25.79
CA ALA A 672 -7.76 30.91 27.24
C ALA A 672 -6.29 30.49 27.50
N SER A 673 -5.75 30.80 28.69
CA SER A 673 -4.33 30.61 29.03
C SER A 673 -4.09 29.49 30.05
N GLN A 674 -2.81 29.06 30.15
CA GLN A 674 -2.19 28.28 31.23
C GLN A 674 -2.53 26.78 31.36
N ALA A 675 -1.57 25.94 30.95
CA ALA A 675 -1.07 24.80 31.72
C ALA A 675 0.34 24.42 31.20
N LEU A 676 1.14 23.72 32.01
CA LEU A 676 2.50 23.33 31.64
C LEU A 676 2.50 22.35 30.45
N ALA A 677 3.40 22.58 29.49
CA ALA A 677 3.63 21.64 28.39
C ALA A 677 4.38 20.40 28.90
N ALA A 678 3.63 19.32 29.17
CA ALA A 678 4.21 18.00 29.32
C ALA A 678 4.86 17.56 27.99
N SER A 679 5.99 16.86 28.08
CA SER A 679 6.63 16.21 26.93
C SER A 679 5.66 15.26 26.23
N VAL A 680 5.63 15.25 24.89
CA VAL A 680 4.88 14.24 24.12
C VAL A 680 5.28 12.85 24.60
N ASP A 681 4.29 12.07 25.02
CA ASP A 681 4.52 11.09 26.08
C ASP A 681 5.17 9.80 25.56
N LEU A 682 6.31 9.47 26.15
CA LEU A 682 6.91 8.13 26.10
C LEU A 682 6.27 7.18 27.13
N VAL A 683 5.30 7.66 27.92
CA VAL A 683 4.44 6.81 28.76
C VAL A 683 3.41 6.10 27.87
N ALA A 684 3.40 4.77 27.92
CA ALA A 684 2.42 3.97 27.20
C ALA A 684 0.99 4.31 27.69
N PRO A 685 0.00 4.46 26.78
CA PRO A 685 -1.37 4.76 27.18
C PRO A 685 -1.94 3.63 28.05
N ALA A 686 -2.61 3.99 29.15
CA ALA A 686 -3.18 3.04 30.11
C ALA A 686 -4.31 2.18 29.50
N ASP A 687 -4.98 2.67 28.46
CA ASP A 687 -6.12 2.02 27.82
C ASP A 687 -5.70 1.04 26.71
N GLY A 688 -5.02 -0.03 27.11
CA GLY A 688 -4.78 -1.24 26.29
C GLY A 688 -5.98 -2.20 26.23
N ALA A 689 -7.21 -1.69 26.38
CA ALA A 689 -8.43 -2.48 26.53
C ALA A 689 -9.36 -2.35 25.32
N ASP A 690 -9.31 -3.31 24.40
CA ASP A 690 -10.43 -3.59 23.50
C ASP A 690 -11.66 -3.93 24.37
N ALA A 691 -12.76 -3.22 24.14
CA ALA A 691 -14.00 -3.36 24.90
C ALA A 691 -14.63 -4.77 24.82
N SER A 692 -14.14 -5.63 23.93
CA SER A 692 -14.62 -7.00 23.70
C SER A 692 -14.18 -8.03 24.75
N ALA A 693 -13.24 -7.69 25.65
CA ALA A 693 -12.64 -8.62 26.61
C ALA A 693 -13.08 -8.45 28.08
N ARG A 694 -14.09 -7.62 28.37
CA ARG A 694 -14.67 -7.52 29.73
C ARG A 694 -15.69 -8.65 29.97
N ALA A 695 -15.31 -9.64 30.78
CA ALA A 695 -16.12 -10.34 31.80
C ALA A 695 -15.51 -11.71 32.13
N ASP A 696 -14.57 -11.73 33.08
CA ASP A 696 -14.25 -12.95 33.85
C ASP A 696 -14.26 -12.60 35.34
N GLY A 697 -15.29 -13.09 36.03
CA GLY A 697 -15.51 -12.88 37.46
C GLY A 697 -16.54 -13.89 37.97
N PRO A 698 -16.21 -14.71 38.98
CA PRO A 698 -17.15 -15.67 39.54
C PRO A 698 -18.11 -14.95 40.50
N ALA A 699 -19.42 -15.06 40.25
CA ALA A 699 -20.47 -14.56 41.14
C ALA A 699 -21.38 -15.70 41.59
N HIS A 700 -21.57 -15.80 42.90
CA HIS A 700 -22.47 -16.74 43.55
C HIS A 700 -23.93 -16.23 43.55
N ASP A 701 -24.83 -17.17 43.81
CA ASP A 701 -26.29 -17.05 43.86
C ASP A 701 -26.82 -16.11 44.97
N ALA A 702 -27.78 -15.24 44.64
CA ALA A 702 -28.76 -14.64 45.57
C ALA A 702 -29.78 -13.68 44.87
N GLY A 703 -31.07 -13.83 45.18
CA GLY A 703 -31.97 -12.68 45.42
C GLY A 703 -32.80 -12.14 44.24
N GLU A 704 -34.08 -12.50 44.23
CA GLU A 704 -35.16 -11.97 43.38
C GLU A 704 -35.62 -10.55 43.81
N ALA A 705 -35.80 -9.60 42.86
CA ALA A 705 -36.77 -8.49 42.97
C ALA A 705 -36.94 -7.64 41.68
N ALA A 706 -38.21 -7.42 41.30
CA ALA A 706 -38.82 -6.25 40.61
C ALA A 706 -38.28 -5.73 39.26
N ALA A 707 -39.19 -5.67 38.27
CA ALA A 707 -39.02 -4.98 36.99
C ALA A 707 -39.51 -3.52 37.03
N VAL A 708 -38.94 -2.66 36.18
CA VAL A 708 -39.50 -1.35 35.75
C VAL A 708 -39.20 -1.16 34.26
N GLU A 709 -40.16 -0.65 33.50
CA GLU A 709 -40.10 -0.51 32.03
C GLU A 709 -39.55 0.84 31.52
N ALA A 710 -38.97 0.78 30.31
CA ALA A 710 -38.94 1.82 29.26
C ALA A 710 -38.09 3.10 29.49
N PRO A 711 -37.70 3.87 28.43
CA PRO A 711 -38.11 3.77 27.01
C PRO A 711 -36.98 3.64 25.97
N ALA A 712 -37.38 3.65 24.69
CA ALA A 712 -36.61 3.21 23.53
C ALA A 712 -35.48 4.14 23.02
N ALA A 713 -34.50 3.54 22.32
CA ALA A 713 -33.42 4.23 21.62
C ALA A 713 -33.74 4.50 20.14
N ALA A 714 -33.24 5.63 19.61
CA ALA A 714 -33.48 6.08 18.24
C ALA A 714 -32.63 5.36 17.17
N PRO A 715 -33.10 5.25 15.91
CA PRO A 715 -32.41 4.51 14.84
C PRO A 715 -31.21 5.26 14.22
N LYS A 716 -30.25 4.49 13.71
CA LYS A 716 -29.04 5.00 13.02
C LYS A 716 -29.35 5.45 11.58
N PRO A 717 -28.70 6.50 11.05
CA PRO A 717 -28.90 6.95 9.67
C PRO A 717 -28.20 6.05 8.63
N ALA A 718 -28.81 5.95 7.45
CA ALA A 718 -28.32 5.14 6.31
C ALA A 718 -27.37 5.91 5.38
N PRO A 719 -26.48 5.23 4.62
CA PRO A 719 -25.57 5.86 3.67
C PRO A 719 -26.30 6.42 2.43
N LYS A 720 -25.81 7.54 1.89
CA LYS A 720 -26.36 8.22 0.70
C LYS A 720 -25.71 7.73 -0.61
N PRO A 721 -26.40 7.85 -1.77
CA PRO A 721 -26.12 7.05 -2.96
C PRO A 721 -25.09 7.64 -3.93
N VAL A 722 -24.53 6.76 -4.75
CA VAL A 722 -23.70 7.08 -5.94
C VAL A 722 -24.61 7.61 -7.06
N VAL A 723 -24.20 8.69 -7.73
CA VAL A 723 -24.80 9.18 -8.97
C VAL A 723 -23.73 9.24 -10.05
N ALA A 724 -24.02 8.66 -11.21
CA ALA A 724 -23.15 8.65 -12.37
C ALA A 724 -23.33 9.91 -13.23
N MET A 725 -22.28 10.34 -13.93
CA MET A 725 -22.42 11.26 -15.06
C MET A 725 -21.42 10.90 -16.17
N ARG A 726 -21.90 10.99 -17.42
CA ARG A 726 -21.11 10.90 -18.66
C ARG A 726 -20.12 12.09 -18.68
N GLY A 727 -18.91 12.06 -19.25
CA GLY A 727 -18.35 11.16 -20.26
C GLY A 727 -18.24 11.90 -21.60
N ASP A 728 -17.01 12.16 -22.09
CA ASP A 728 -16.70 12.03 -23.52
C ASP A 728 -15.19 11.96 -23.84
N ASP A 729 -14.92 11.38 -25.01
CA ASP A 729 -13.73 11.34 -25.88
C ASP A 729 -12.37 11.97 -25.45
N ARG A 730 -11.30 11.14 -25.48
CA ARG A 730 -10.29 11.13 -26.58
C ARG A 730 -9.31 9.93 -26.49
N PRO A 731 -8.63 9.55 -27.59
CA PRO A 731 -8.43 8.14 -27.92
C PRO A 731 -7.17 7.46 -27.39
N SER A 732 -7.26 6.13 -27.35
CA SER A 732 -6.20 5.20 -27.00
C SER A 732 -5.05 5.12 -28.00
N SER A 733 -3.82 5.04 -27.50
CA SER A 733 -2.73 4.28 -28.14
C SER A 733 -2.11 3.33 -27.12
N LYS A 734 -2.05 2.04 -27.45
CA LYS A 734 -1.44 0.97 -26.63
C LYS A 734 -0.88 -0.10 -27.55
N LYS A 735 0.09 -0.87 -27.01
CA LYS A 735 0.58 -2.19 -27.49
C LYS A 735 1.62 -2.14 -28.63
N ALA A 736 2.65 -2.99 -28.68
CA ALA A 736 3.47 -3.67 -27.65
C ALA A 736 4.74 -4.24 -28.36
N GLU A 737 5.73 -4.70 -27.60
CA GLU A 737 6.83 -5.54 -28.10
C GLU A 737 6.34 -6.88 -28.68
N ALA A 738 7.02 -7.41 -29.72
CA ALA A 738 8.01 -8.50 -29.57
C ALA A 738 8.37 -9.23 -30.90
N ALA A 739 9.66 -9.14 -31.33
CA ALA A 739 10.53 -10.16 -31.99
C ALA A 739 10.03 -10.96 -33.26
N PRO A 740 10.87 -11.77 -33.99
CA PRO A 740 12.29 -12.14 -33.79
C PRO A 740 13.25 -12.17 -35.03
N ALA A 741 14.54 -12.27 -34.69
CA ALA A 741 15.81 -12.69 -35.36
C ALA A 741 15.92 -13.29 -36.80
N ALA A 742 17.06 -12.96 -37.46
CA ALA A 742 17.88 -13.85 -38.33
C ALA A 742 19.39 -13.43 -38.33
N ARG A 743 20.32 -14.25 -38.89
CA ARG A 743 21.77 -14.30 -38.55
C ARG A 743 22.79 -13.95 -39.67
N GLY A 744 24.03 -13.57 -39.26
CA GLY A 744 25.33 -13.77 -39.95
C GLY A 744 26.08 -12.47 -40.32
N ALA A 745 27.42 -12.32 -40.30
CA ALA A 745 28.59 -13.10 -39.84
C ALA A 745 29.88 -12.19 -39.87
N GLY A 746 31.08 -12.48 -39.35
CA GLY A 746 31.56 -13.57 -38.47
C GLY A 746 33.09 -13.89 -38.57
N GLY A 747 33.92 -13.54 -37.57
CA GLY A 747 35.36 -13.89 -37.43
C GLY A 747 36.19 -12.84 -36.62
N ARG A 748 37.44 -13.05 -36.16
CA ARG A 748 38.21 -14.26 -35.71
C ARG A 748 39.60 -13.80 -35.17
N PHE A 749 40.04 -14.27 -33.99
CA PHE A 749 41.47 -14.41 -33.50
C PHE A 749 42.41 -13.16 -33.53
N GLY A 750 43.53 -13.07 -32.79
CA GLY A 750 44.24 -14.00 -31.89
C GLY A 750 45.38 -13.28 -31.12
N ASP A 751 46.21 -14.03 -30.37
CA ASP A 751 47.13 -13.53 -29.31
C ASP A 751 48.60 -13.26 -29.77
N ARG A 752 49.30 -12.35 -29.05
CA ARG A 752 50.77 -12.17 -28.83
C ARG A 752 51.87 -12.24 -29.93
N ARG A 753 52.74 -11.18 -29.90
CA ARG A 753 54.25 -11.13 -30.01
C ARG A 753 54.95 -11.73 -31.26
N GLU A 754 56.14 -11.32 -31.74
CA GLU A 754 57.14 -10.26 -31.41
C GLU A 754 58.12 -10.03 -32.62
N GLY A 755 58.87 -8.93 -32.66
CA GLY A 755 60.10 -8.74 -33.48
C GLY A 755 60.01 -7.65 -34.58
N GLY A 756 61.01 -6.79 -34.84
CA GLY A 756 62.36 -6.64 -34.25
C GLY A 756 63.04 -5.28 -34.62
N ARG A 757 64.23 -5.01 -34.05
CA ARG A 757 65.09 -3.80 -34.18
C ARG A 757 66.01 -3.83 -35.44
N PRO A 758 66.91 -2.85 -35.78
CA PRO A 758 67.52 -1.74 -34.99
C PRO A 758 67.41 -0.30 -35.61
N GLY A 759 67.48 0.82 -34.86
CA GLY A 759 68.69 1.56 -34.39
C GLY A 759 68.85 2.89 -35.18
N ALA A 760 69.34 4.05 -34.71
CA ALA A 760 69.88 4.53 -33.42
C ALA A 760 69.83 6.10 -33.33
N GLY A 761 70.07 6.71 -32.15
CA GLY A 761 70.33 8.16 -31.97
C GLY A 761 69.18 9.01 -31.37
N GLY A 762 69.43 9.74 -30.26
CA GLY A 762 68.45 10.62 -29.56
C GLY A 762 68.85 12.11 -29.56
N PRO A 763 68.45 12.97 -28.56
CA PRO A 763 67.51 12.82 -27.42
C PRO A 763 66.12 13.47 -27.74
N GLY A 764 65.16 13.78 -26.84
CA GLY A 764 65.00 13.71 -25.36
C GLY A 764 65.10 15.09 -24.66
N ARG A 765 64.39 15.42 -23.55
CA ARG A 765 63.39 14.69 -22.72
C ARG A 765 62.78 15.66 -21.66
N SER A 766 61.57 15.40 -21.11
CA SER A 766 61.04 16.07 -19.90
C SER A 766 60.53 15.07 -18.86
N SER A 767 60.69 15.39 -17.57
CA SER A 767 60.34 14.60 -16.35
C SER A 767 60.94 15.33 -15.12
N ASP A 768 60.46 15.28 -13.86
CA ASP A 768 59.23 14.74 -13.25
C ASP A 768 59.01 15.32 -11.81
N ARG A 769 58.03 14.77 -11.08
CA ARG A 769 57.58 15.06 -9.69
C ARG A 769 58.60 14.83 -8.56
N GLY A 770 58.27 15.31 -7.35
CA GLY A 770 58.36 14.49 -6.12
C GLY A 770 58.96 15.12 -4.84
N ALA A 771 58.21 15.11 -3.72
CA ALA A 771 58.59 15.57 -2.36
C ALA A 771 59.38 14.46 -1.57
N PRO A 772 59.84 14.58 -0.26
CA PRO A 772 59.27 15.38 0.86
C PRO A 772 60.19 15.87 2.07
N ARG A 773 59.56 16.63 2.99
CA ARG A 773 59.71 16.69 4.49
C ARG A 773 60.77 17.54 5.28
N SER A 774 60.29 17.96 6.47
CA SER A 774 60.88 18.32 7.79
C SER A 774 61.62 19.65 8.10
N ASP A 775 60.96 20.44 8.96
CA ASP A 775 61.40 21.07 10.24
C ASP A 775 62.64 21.99 10.38
N ALA A 776 62.41 23.22 10.88
CA ALA A 776 63.20 23.85 11.96
C ALA A 776 62.50 25.09 12.58
N ARG A 777 62.70 25.32 13.88
CA ARG A 777 62.27 26.54 14.64
C ARG A 777 63.34 27.64 14.54
N GLY A 778 62.99 28.91 14.76
CA GLY A 778 63.99 29.97 14.96
C GLY A 778 63.45 31.39 15.13
N ASP A 779 63.14 31.78 16.37
CA ASP A 779 62.85 33.16 16.79
C ASP A 779 64.09 34.09 16.68
N ARG A 780 63.90 35.33 16.19
CA ARG A 780 64.35 36.60 16.83
C ARG A 780 64.24 37.85 15.95
N GLY A 781 63.72 38.92 16.55
CA GLY A 781 64.32 40.26 16.46
C GLY A 781 63.93 41.19 15.30
N ALA A 782 63.04 42.14 15.59
CA ALA A 782 63.01 43.43 14.88
C ALA A 782 64.24 44.30 15.29
N PRO A 783 64.59 45.38 14.56
CA PRO A 783 63.87 46.65 14.79
C PRO A 783 63.58 47.51 13.53
N ALA A 784 62.87 48.60 13.76
CA ALA A 784 62.25 49.48 12.77
C ALA A 784 63.21 50.37 11.95
N GLY A 785 62.84 50.59 10.68
CA GLY A 785 62.36 51.91 10.24
C GLY A 785 63.26 52.80 9.36
N ARG A 786 62.54 53.59 8.52
CA ARG A 786 62.92 54.86 7.85
C ARG A 786 63.37 54.79 6.37
N PHE A 787 62.82 55.75 5.59
CA PHE A 787 62.94 55.99 4.14
C PHE A 787 62.24 54.97 3.22
N GLY A 788 61.49 55.40 2.19
CA GLY A 788 61.20 56.78 1.79
C GLY A 788 60.18 56.87 0.66
N ASP A 789 59.54 58.03 0.58
CA ASP A 789 58.41 58.43 -0.24
C ASP A 789 58.38 57.93 -1.70
N ARG A 790 57.24 57.35 -2.08
CA ARG A 790 56.74 57.40 -3.46
C ARG A 790 55.30 57.95 -3.44
N PRO A 791 55.09 59.21 -3.84
CA PRO A 791 53.78 59.83 -3.74
C PRO A 791 52.77 59.15 -4.68
N PRO A 792 51.54 58.86 -4.24
CA PRO A 792 50.48 58.48 -5.15
C PRO A 792 50.18 59.67 -6.06
N ARG A 793 50.06 59.44 -7.37
CA ARG A 793 49.42 60.40 -8.27
C ARG A 793 47.91 60.42 -7.95
N PHE A 794 47.54 61.26 -6.98
CA PHE A 794 46.23 61.90 -7.01
C PHE A 794 46.21 62.82 -8.23
N GLU A 795 45.79 62.25 -9.36
CA GLU A 795 44.93 63.02 -10.27
C GLU A 795 43.63 63.28 -9.48
N ASP A 796 43.14 64.52 -9.48
CA ASP A 796 41.90 64.91 -8.78
C ASP A 796 40.66 64.27 -9.46
N ARG A 797 40.50 62.97 -9.26
CA ARG A 797 39.24 62.26 -9.49
C ARG A 797 38.34 62.53 -8.29
N GLY A 798 37.19 63.12 -8.56
CA GLY A 798 36.16 63.37 -7.57
C GLY A 798 35.60 62.08 -6.93
N PRO A 799 34.59 62.22 -6.06
CA PRO A 799 33.92 61.08 -5.42
C PRO A 799 33.52 59.98 -6.41
N ARG A 800 33.52 58.72 -5.96
CA ARG A 800 33.16 57.59 -6.82
C ARG A 800 31.70 57.72 -7.28
N LEU A 801 31.52 57.90 -8.58
CA LEU A 801 30.21 57.96 -9.23
C LEU A 801 29.51 56.60 -9.21
N GLY A 802 28.19 56.62 -8.97
CA GLY A 802 27.32 55.47 -9.15
C GLY A 802 27.18 55.06 -10.62
N ASP A 803 26.89 53.77 -10.86
CA ASP A 803 26.93 53.14 -12.19
C ASP A 803 26.02 53.79 -13.24
N ALA A 804 24.96 54.48 -12.82
CA ALA A 804 24.07 55.22 -13.72
C ALA A 804 24.73 56.53 -14.23
N ALA A 805 25.34 57.29 -13.31
CA ALA A 805 26.05 58.53 -13.64
C ALA A 805 27.28 58.23 -14.51
N PHE A 806 28.04 57.18 -14.17
CA PHE A 806 29.22 56.76 -14.93
C PHE A 806 28.90 56.32 -16.36
N ARG A 807 27.81 55.56 -16.57
CA ARG A 807 27.37 55.15 -17.92
C ARG A 807 26.92 56.35 -18.75
N ALA A 808 26.04 57.19 -18.22
CA ALA A 808 25.53 58.37 -18.92
C ALA A 808 26.66 59.35 -19.32
N GLN A 809 27.64 59.56 -18.42
CA GLN A 809 28.85 60.35 -18.70
C GLN A 809 29.63 59.79 -19.89
N ARG A 810 29.88 58.48 -19.91
CA ARG A 810 30.65 57.83 -20.98
C ARG A 810 29.92 57.86 -22.33
N GLU A 811 28.64 57.53 -22.36
CA GLU A 811 27.83 57.50 -23.58
C GLU A 811 27.65 58.88 -24.21
N ALA A 812 27.62 59.95 -23.41
CA ALA A 812 27.54 61.32 -23.92
C ALA A 812 28.86 61.77 -24.57
N LEU A 813 30.01 61.39 -24.00
CA LEU A 813 31.34 61.65 -24.56
C LEU A 813 31.58 60.88 -25.87
N GLU A 814 31.25 59.58 -25.90
CA GLU A 814 31.41 58.76 -27.12
C GLU A 814 30.54 59.29 -28.29
N ARG A 815 29.33 59.79 -28.00
CA ARG A 815 28.47 60.44 -29.01
C ARG A 815 29.03 61.77 -29.51
N ALA A 816 29.63 62.58 -28.63
CA ALA A 816 30.25 63.85 -29.02
C ALA A 816 31.43 63.66 -29.98
N ASP A 817 32.28 62.68 -29.68
CA ASP A 817 33.46 62.34 -30.50
C ASP A 817 33.05 61.87 -31.90
N MET A 818 31.98 61.07 -31.99
CA MET A 818 31.43 60.60 -33.27
C MET A 818 30.78 61.73 -34.08
N ALA A 819 30.08 62.66 -33.44
CA ALA A 819 29.49 63.82 -34.11
C ALA A 819 30.56 64.72 -34.74
N LEU A 820 31.63 65.03 -34.00
CA LEU A 820 32.76 65.84 -34.49
C LEU A 820 33.48 65.18 -35.67
N ARG A 821 33.71 63.86 -35.62
CA ARG A 821 34.33 63.10 -36.73
C ARG A 821 33.47 63.09 -38.00
N LYS A 822 32.14 62.99 -37.85
CA LYS A 822 31.20 63.00 -38.99
C LYS A 822 31.22 64.34 -39.73
N LEU A 823 31.15 65.45 -39.00
CA LEU A 823 31.16 66.80 -39.58
C LEU A 823 32.47 67.09 -40.33
N ALA A 824 33.62 66.68 -39.77
CA ALA A 824 34.91 66.81 -40.45
C ALA A 824 35.00 65.98 -41.74
N ALA A 825 34.46 64.77 -41.76
CA ALA A 825 34.47 63.90 -42.94
C ALA A 825 33.61 64.42 -44.10
N GLN A 826 32.52 65.15 -43.79
CA GLN A 826 31.66 65.75 -44.81
C GLN A 826 32.38 66.90 -45.54
N ALA A 827 32.99 67.84 -44.80
CA ALA A 827 33.71 68.98 -45.37
C ALA A 827 34.85 68.55 -46.34
N HIS A 828 35.62 67.52 -45.99
CA HIS A 828 36.70 67.02 -46.87
C HIS A 828 36.19 66.34 -48.15
N GLY A 829 34.99 65.77 -48.15
CA GLY A 829 34.39 65.15 -49.34
C GLY A 829 33.96 66.17 -50.40
N GLU A 830 33.45 67.31 -49.94
CA GLU A 830 33.04 68.43 -50.81
C GLU A 830 34.25 69.06 -51.50
N ALA A 831 35.34 69.30 -50.76
CA ALA A 831 36.59 69.86 -51.29
C ALA A 831 37.20 69.01 -52.41
N LEU A 832 37.25 67.68 -52.26
CA LEU A 832 37.80 66.79 -53.29
C LEU A 832 37.01 66.83 -54.60
N THR A 833 35.68 66.98 -54.52
CA THR A 833 34.80 67.01 -55.70
C THR A 833 35.05 68.27 -56.54
N GLN A 834 35.30 69.41 -55.88
CA GLN A 834 35.63 70.68 -56.54
C GLN A 834 36.98 70.63 -57.29
N VAL A 835 38.01 69.95 -56.75
CA VAL A 835 39.32 69.79 -57.42
C VAL A 835 39.18 69.11 -58.78
N LEU A 836 38.35 68.07 -58.88
CA LEU A 836 38.16 67.31 -60.12
C LEU A 836 37.35 68.12 -61.15
N GLY A 837 36.31 68.83 -60.71
CA GLY A 837 35.54 69.73 -61.57
C GLY A 837 36.38 70.87 -62.16
N ALA A 838 37.34 71.40 -61.38
CA ALA A 838 38.32 72.39 -61.87
C ALA A 838 39.21 71.81 -62.99
N TRP A 839 39.62 70.53 -62.89
CA TRP A 839 40.44 69.87 -63.92
C TRP A 839 39.66 69.60 -65.21
N GLU A 840 38.45 69.04 -65.11
CA GLU A 840 37.59 68.74 -66.26
C GLU A 840 37.31 70.00 -67.10
N GLN A 841 37.02 71.12 -66.43
CA GLN A 841 36.64 72.38 -67.07
C GLN A 841 37.85 73.26 -67.45
N ARG A 842 39.07 72.85 -67.08
CA ARG A 842 40.30 73.64 -67.20
C ARG A 842 40.19 75.05 -66.60
N ASP A 843 39.43 75.17 -65.52
CA ASP A 843 39.17 76.42 -64.78
C ASP A 843 39.89 76.40 -63.42
N ALA A 844 41.05 77.04 -63.36
CA ALA A 844 41.86 77.13 -62.15
C ALA A 844 41.19 77.95 -61.02
N SER A 845 40.16 78.75 -61.30
CA SER A 845 39.45 79.54 -60.28
C SER A 845 38.59 78.68 -59.34
N ARG A 846 38.20 77.48 -59.78
CA ARG A 846 37.33 76.53 -59.05
C ARG A 846 38.07 75.62 -58.06
N LEU A 847 39.39 75.77 -57.91
CA LEU A 847 40.17 75.01 -56.93
C LEU A 847 39.83 75.48 -55.49
N PRO A 848 39.55 74.58 -54.54
CA PRO A 848 39.26 74.95 -53.14
C PRO A 848 40.37 75.75 -52.45
N SER A 849 40.03 76.31 -51.29
CA SER A 849 41.00 76.92 -50.39
C SER A 849 41.86 75.87 -49.68
N ILE A 850 42.98 76.31 -49.13
CA ILE A 850 43.91 75.46 -48.37
C ILE A 850 43.26 74.91 -47.09
N GLN A 851 42.30 75.63 -46.50
CA GLN A 851 41.61 75.19 -45.28
C GLN A 851 40.68 73.99 -45.56
N GLU A 852 40.00 73.99 -46.71
CA GLU A 852 39.07 72.93 -47.13
C GLU A 852 39.80 71.67 -47.62
N LEU A 853 40.93 71.84 -48.32
CA LEU A 853 41.84 70.73 -48.69
C LEU A 853 42.52 70.09 -47.47
N GLY A 854 42.48 70.74 -46.31
CA GLY A 854 43.05 70.26 -45.07
C GLY A 854 44.58 70.38 -45.00
N ARG A 855 45.13 70.02 -43.83
CA ARG A 855 46.54 70.19 -43.46
C ARG A 855 47.57 69.54 -44.41
N ALA A 856 47.15 68.57 -45.20
CA ALA A 856 48.03 67.79 -46.07
C ALA A 856 48.51 68.56 -47.31
N VAL A 857 47.77 69.58 -47.76
CA VAL A 857 48.12 70.39 -48.95
C VAL A 857 48.78 71.69 -48.52
N THR A 858 50.04 71.88 -48.92
CA THR A 858 50.74 73.15 -48.72
C THR A 858 50.32 74.20 -49.74
N PRO A 859 50.44 75.51 -49.44
CA PRO A 859 50.08 76.58 -50.38
C PRO A 859 50.79 76.46 -51.74
N ALA A 860 52.06 76.03 -51.74
CA ALA A 860 52.87 75.84 -52.93
C ALA A 860 52.37 74.69 -53.84
N VAL A 861 51.86 73.61 -53.25
CA VAL A 861 51.24 72.51 -54.02
C VAL A 861 49.94 72.97 -54.66
N ARG A 862 49.10 73.71 -53.93
CA ARG A 862 47.83 74.27 -54.45
C ARG A 862 48.07 75.27 -55.59
N SER A 863 49.11 76.10 -55.52
CA SER A 863 49.51 76.96 -56.65
C SER A 863 50.02 76.17 -57.86
N GLY A 864 50.77 75.08 -57.64
CA GLY A 864 51.21 74.19 -58.71
C GLY A 864 50.04 73.53 -59.45
N TRP A 865 49.01 73.07 -58.73
CA TRP A 865 47.79 72.52 -59.32
C TRP A 865 47.01 73.58 -60.13
N SER A 866 46.92 74.80 -59.60
CA SER A 866 46.31 75.94 -60.30
C SER A 866 46.99 76.24 -61.64
N GLN A 867 48.32 76.26 -61.66
CA GLN A 867 49.09 76.47 -62.89
C GLN A 867 48.94 75.30 -63.88
N ALA A 868 48.96 74.05 -63.40
CA ALA A 868 48.80 72.86 -64.23
C ALA A 868 47.43 72.80 -64.92
N ILE A 869 46.35 73.15 -64.19
CA ILE A 869 44.99 73.20 -64.74
C ILE A 869 44.84 74.35 -65.73
N GLY A 870 45.33 75.55 -65.41
CA GLY A 870 45.15 76.77 -66.23
C GLY A 870 45.98 76.84 -67.52
N SER A 871 46.88 75.89 -67.77
CA SER A 871 47.71 75.82 -68.99
C SER A 871 47.19 74.75 -69.96
N ALA A 872 47.46 74.91 -71.25
CA ALA A 872 47.10 73.91 -72.26
C ALA A 872 47.79 72.56 -72.00
N PRO A 873 47.21 71.41 -72.41
CA PRO A 873 47.76 70.09 -72.10
C PRO A 873 49.18 69.91 -72.66
N THR A 874 50.18 69.86 -71.78
CA THR A 874 51.61 69.88 -72.12
C THR A 874 52.37 68.64 -71.67
N ALA A 875 51.81 67.85 -70.75
CA ALA A 875 52.39 66.58 -70.33
C ALA A 875 52.13 65.46 -71.36
N ALA A 876 53.15 64.67 -71.68
CA ALA A 876 52.99 63.49 -72.52
C ALA A 876 52.17 62.41 -71.78
N ALA A 877 51.31 61.70 -72.52
CA ALA A 877 50.46 60.64 -71.99
C ALA A 877 51.18 59.59 -71.09
N PRO A 878 52.39 59.07 -71.43
CA PRO A 878 53.08 58.11 -70.55
C PRO A 878 53.53 58.72 -69.22
N ASP A 879 53.92 59.99 -69.18
CA ASP A 879 54.41 60.64 -67.95
C ASP A 879 53.27 60.87 -66.95
N ALA A 880 52.08 61.21 -67.46
CA ALA A 880 50.87 61.32 -66.65
C ALA A 880 50.40 59.96 -66.12
N ALA A 881 50.55 58.89 -66.91
CA ALA A 881 50.27 57.53 -66.46
C ALA A 881 51.26 57.05 -65.37
N GLU A 882 52.56 57.36 -65.50
CA GLU A 882 53.55 57.07 -64.44
C GLU A 882 53.28 57.89 -63.17
N ALA A 883 52.87 59.16 -63.30
CA ALA A 883 52.47 60.00 -62.16
C ALA A 883 51.21 59.47 -61.44
N LEU A 884 50.18 59.00 -62.17
CA LEU A 884 49.02 58.32 -61.57
C LEU A 884 49.43 57.07 -60.77
N LEU A 885 50.33 56.24 -61.31
CA LEU A 885 50.84 55.07 -60.62
C LEU A 885 51.62 55.43 -59.34
N ARG A 886 52.39 56.52 -59.35
CA ARG A 886 53.05 57.07 -58.13
C ARG A 886 52.01 57.48 -57.08
N LEU A 887 50.93 58.14 -57.49
CA LEU A 887 49.85 58.55 -56.58
C LEU A 887 49.12 57.35 -55.97
N GLU A 888 48.81 56.32 -56.76
CA GLU A 888 48.17 55.09 -56.27
C GLU A 888 49.11 54.27 -55.36
N MET A 889 50.43 54.41 -55.54
CA MET A 889 51.43 53.91 -54.58
C MET A 889 51.41 54.69 -53.26
N ALA A 890 51.51 56.02 -53.29
CA ALA A 890 51.50 56.86 -52.08
C ALA A 890 50.17 56.81 -51.31
N ALA A 891 49.07 56.64 -52.03
CA ALA A 891 47.73 56.50 -51.46
C ALA A 891 47.45 55.09 -50.90
N GLU A 892 48.30 54.10 -51.20
CA GLU A 892 48.07 52.67 -50.95
C GLU A 892 46.75 52.14 -51.56
N VAL A 893 46.29 52.76 -52.64
CA VAL A 893 45.01 52.42 -53.30
C VAL A 893 45.22 51.28 -54.31
N PRO A 894 44.24 50.37 -54.47
CA PRO A 894 44.27 49.34 -55.51
C PRO A 894 44.36 49.94 -56.92
N THR A 895 45.42 49.57 -57.64
CA THR A 895 45.56 49.87 -59.08
C THR A 895 44.69 48.92 -59.91
N PRO A 896 44.04 49.39 -60.99
CA PRO A 896 43.34 48.54 -61.94
C PRO A 896 44.21 47.40 -62.49
N ALA A 897 43.60 46.25 -62.79
CA ALA A 897 44.33 45.03 -63.15
C ALA A 897 45.28 45.21 -64.34
N GLU A 898 44.83 45.93 -65.38
CA GLU A 898 45.60 46.29 -66.58
C GLU A 898 46.89 47.08 -66.30
N GLN A 899 46.95 47.75 -65.14
CA GLN A 899 48.04 48.64 -64.74
C GLN A 899 48.93 48.02 -63.65
N LEU A 900 48.66 46.78 -63.21
CA LEU A 900 49.45 46.10 -62.18
C LEU A 900 50.90 45.82 -62.62
N ASP A 901 51.11 45.41 -63.87
CA ASP A 901 52.45 45.15 -64.38
C ASP A 901 53.23 46.44 -64.61
N ALA A 902 52.55 47.53 -65.01
CA ALA A 902 53.13 48.87 -65.03
C ALA A 902 53.53 49.35 -63.62
N ARG A 903 52.70 49.10 -62.58
CA ARG A 903 53.03 49.38 -61.16
C ARG A 903 54.24 48.58 -60.70
N ARG A 904 54.31 47.28 -60.99
CA ARG A 904 55.45 46.40 -60.65
C ARG A 904 56.73 46.87 -61.32
N ALA A 905 56.68 47.20 -62.61
CA ALA A 905 57.80 47.75 -63.35
C ALA A 905 58.27 49.09 -62.76
N LEU A 906 57.33 49.98 -62.39
CA LEU A 906 57.65 51.23 -61.72
C LEU A 906 58.30 51.03 -60.34
N GLN A 907 57.79 50.08 -59.54
CA GLN A 907 58.40 49.72 -58.25
C GLN A 907 59.86 49.26 -58.43
N LEU A 908 60.15 48.44 -59.45
CA LEU A 908 61.51 48.03 -59.79
C LEU A 908 62.39 49.20 -60.29
N LYS A 909 61.85 50.13 -61.10
CA LYS A 909 62.55 51.38 -61.48
C LYS A 909 62.92 52.23 -60.26
N LEU A 910 62.01 52.38 -59.29
CA LEU A 910 62.25 53.18 -58.08
C LEU A 910 63.25 52.51 -57.12
N LEU A 911 63.29 51.17 -57.07
CA LEU A 911 64.30 50.43 -56.31
C LEU A 911 65.71 50.51 -56.93
N THR A 912 65.83 50.78 -58.23
CA THR A 912 67.13 50.83 -58.95
C THR A 912 67.72 52.23 -59.01
N LYS A 913 66.91 53.29 -58.97
CA LYS A 913 67.38 54.69 -58.94
C LYS A 913 67.63 55.18 -57.52
N ARG A 914 68.86 55.00 -57.04
CA ARG A 914 69.29 55.42 -55.70
C ARG A 914 69.40 56.95 -55.60
N GLY A 915 68.37 57.62 -55.08
CA GLY A 915 68.37 59.06 -54.78
C GLY A 915 67.12 59.82 -55.21
N ASP A 916 66.24 59.23 -56.03
CA ASP A 916 64.98 59.86 -56.43
C ASP A 916 63.99 59.94 -55.25
N PRO A 917 63.20 61.03 -55.11
CA PRO A 917 62.29 61.20 -54.00
C PRO A 917 61.11 60.22 -54.06
N ALA A 918 60.68 59.75 -52.88
CA ALA A 918 59.64 58.74 -52.75
C ALA A 918 58.26 59.28 -53.20
N PRO A 919 57.35 58.41 -53.70
CA PRO A 919 55.99 58.83 -54.09
C PRO A 919 55.24 59.59 -52.98
N ASP A 920 55.39 59.19 -51.70
CA ASP A 920 54.80 59.90 -50.55
C ASP A 920 55.36 61.31 -50.30
N GLN A 921 56.53 61.63 -50.86
CA GLN A 921 57.15 62.96 -50.74
C GLN A 921 56.79 63.87 -51.94
N THR A 922 56.53 63.28 -53.11
CA THR A 922 56.22 64.03 -54.35
C THR A 922 54.75 63.99 -54.74
N TRP A 923 53.86 63.33 -54.00
CA TRP A 923 52.46 63.16 -54.40
C TRP A 923 51.78 64.49 -54.78
N GLY A 924 52.08 65.60 -54.08
CA GLY A 924 51.56 66.92 -54.44
C GLY A 924 52.03 67.38 -55.83
N GLN A 925 53.28 67.12 -56.21
CA GLN A 925 53.81 67.44 -57.53
C GLN A 925 53.31 66.46 -58.60
N ASP A 926 53.21 65.17 -58.27
CA ASP A 926 52.73 64.14 -59.20
C ASP A 926 51.23 64.32 -59.50
N ALA A 927 50.41 64.73 -58.53
CA ALA A 927 49.04 65.18 -58.78
C ALA A 927 49.01 66.37 -59.74
N GLY A 928 49.93 67.34 -59.60
CA GLY A 928 50.09 68.43 -60.56
C GLY A 928 50.41 67.96 -61.99
N LYS A 929 51.26 66.94 -62.15
CA LYS A 929 51.57 66.34 -63.47
C LYS A 929 50.35 65.67 -64.11
N VAL A 930 49.54 64.98 -63.32
CA VAL A 930 48.28 64.38 -63.81
C VAL A 930 47.30 65.49 -64.23
N LEU A 931 47.14 66.53 -63.41
CA LEU A 931 46.27 67.68 -63.70
C LEU A 931 46.74 68.48 -64.94
N ALA A 932 48.03 68.43 -65.29
CA ALA A 932 48.55 69.03 -66.52
C ALA A 932 48.13 68.27 -67.79
N ALA A 933 47.83 66.97 -67.69
CA ALA A 933 47.43 66.13 -68.83
C ALA A 933 45.96 66.36 -69.25
N ALA A 934 45.61 65.94 -70.46
CA ALA A 934 44.23 65.99 -70.94
C ALA A 934 43.31 65.17 -70.01
N HIS A 935 42.11 65.70 -69.74
CA HIS A 935 41.16 65.04 -68.84
C HIS A 935 40.63 63.75 -69.47
N ASP A 936 40.71 62.66 -68.70
CA ASP A 936 40.12 61.36 -69.03
C ASP A 936 39.34 60.85 -67.81
N ALA A 937 38.13 60.34 -68.06
CA ALA A 937 37.22 59.87 -67.01
C ALA A 937 37.76 58.67 -66.22
N SER A 938 38.59 57.81 -66.82
CA SER A 938 39.21 56.69 -66.09
C SER A 938 40.31 57.19 -65.14
N SER A 939 41.11 58.14 -65.62
CA SER A 939 42.20 58.81 -64.92
C SER A 939 41.68 59.68 -63.77
N ALA A 940 40.57 60.40 -63.97
CA ALA A 940 39.92 61.20 -62.93
C ALA A 940 39.39 60.35 -61.77
N ARG A 941 38.79 59.18 -62.03
CA ARG A 941 38.35 58.26 -60.97
C ARG A 941 39.51 57.69 -60.16
N ARG A 942 40.63 57.36 -60.83
CA ARG A 942 41.86 56.89 -60.17
C ARG A 942 42.49 57.99 -59.31
N LEU A 943 42.60 59.20 -59.85
CA LEU A 943 43.08 60.39 -59.13
C LEU A 943 42.19 60.71 -57.93
N GLN A 944 40.86 60.65 -58.08
CA GLN A 944 39.89 60.84 -56.98
C GLN A 944 40.15 59.86 -55.84
N ASN A 945 40.29 58.56 -56.15
CA ASN A 945 40.52 57.53 -55.14
C ASN A 945 41.86 57.73 -54.41
N ALA A 946 42.93 58.08 -55.14
CA ALA A 946 44.23 58.38 -54.55
C ALA A 946 44.19 59.63 -53.66
N LEU A 947 43.65 60.75 -54.15
CA LEU A 947 43.54 62.00 -53.39
C LEU A 947 42.62 61.87 -52.18
N LYS A 948 41.54 61.08 -52.24
CA LYS A 948 40.66 60.81 -51.08
C LYS A 948 41.41 60.18 -49.91
N ALA A 949 42.40 59.33 -50.17
CA ALA A 949 43.26 58.76 -49.14
C ALA A 949 44.34 59.77 -48.69
N LEU A 950 45.01 60.43 -49.64
CA LEU A 950 46.11 61.36 -49.37
C LEU A 950 45.69 62.62 -48.60
N LEU A 951 44.51 63.18 -48.88
CA LEU A 951 43.96 64.34 -48.14
C LEU A 951 43.47 63.98 -46.72
N ARG A 952 43.31 62.68 -46.41
CA ARG A 952 42.90 62.17 -45.09
C ARG A 952 44.09 61.86 -44.16
N LYS A 953 45.30 61.75 -44.71
CA LYS A 953 46.55 61.56 -43.93
C LYS A 953 46.93 62.87 -43.21
#